data_AF-A0A2S6IG02-F1
#
_entry.id   AF-A0A2S6IG02-F1
#
_cell.length_a   1.000
_cell.length_b   1.000
_cell.length_c   1.000
_cell.angle_alpha   90.00
_cell.angle_beta   90.00
_cell.angle_gamma   90.00
#
_symmetry.space_group_name_H-M   'P 1'
#
loop_
_entity.id
_entity.type
_entity.pdbx_description
1 polymer ?
#
loop_
_entity_poly.entity_id
_entity_poly.type
_entity_poly.pdbx_seq_one_letter_code
_entity_poly.pdbx_strand_id
1 'polypeptide(L)'
;MDDMDEIVQEFLVESYENLDQLDRDLVALEQQPESRELLASVFRTIHTIKGTSGFLAFSRLEAVAHVGENLLARLRDGQLVMTPLTTDVLLRMVDTIRLLLNSIEEKGVEGSVEVEQVVTAIRAVLDGEIPVLPPAAVTGAETPAETPAETPAETPAETPAEAAPKHAAAEAEPEPEPEPEPEPEPQPDPVAEAPVQVAPAAAAPAAPAEHETARQGSATESTIRVDVELLETLVRLAGELVLARNQILQRASSLRDEDLTRACHRLNLVASEMQEGVMRTRMQPIEHLWSKLPRVVRDLGNMLGRKIKLEMEGKETELDRTLLEAVKDPLTHIVRNAVDHGIEPPEVRRAAGKAETGTLRLRAAHEGGQVLVEVRDDGKGIDPAVIGAKAVEKGLVSQAKLETMTTNDILQFLFMAGFSTAAKVTNVSGRGVGMDVVKTNIERIGGSVDVESTPGQGTIWRLRIPLTLAIVPALTVECAGERYAMPQVNLLELVSLDADRMSNAIEDVAGAKVYRLRGALLPLVRLDEALGLKRPAGEEEPTRLVIAVLESDGRRFGLVVDRVLDTEEIVVKPLSGVLKSIGSYAGATILGDGRVSLILDVQSLARRTMRSEGLEHASAAAQAANAATAGDEQRLLVVGLGGNRRVAIPLEVVTRLEEFKVANIERVGRREVVRYRGEILPLVRLSDHLAGSYRGYEEAEPESLPGVVYSARGRSVAIVVDEIVDIVSQQSAHSDIDDAGLVGSAVIRDRVTELLDVRSAILAADPNFFSAEARAELAAAATTLGI
;
A
#
# COMPACT_ATOMS: atom_id res chain seq x y z
N MET A 1 -24.22 -15.20 34.73
CA MET A 1 -23.95 -13.75 34.77
C MET A 1 -25.27 -13.11 35.13
N ASP A 2 -25.30 -12.26 36.17
CA ASP A 2 -26.53 -11.59 36.59
C ASP A 2 -27.01 -10.64 35.47
N ASP A 3 -28.32 -10.50 35.25
CA ASP A 3 -28.89 -9.57 34.25
C ASP A 3 -28.36 -8.13 34.43
N MET A 4 -27.95 -7.77 35.64
CA MET A 4 -27.33 -6.48 35.95
C MET A 4 -25.93 -6.33 35.37
N ASP A 5 -25.14 -7.41 35.32
CA ASP A 5 -23.78 -7.39 34.77
C ASP A 5 -23.82 -7.16 33.25
N GLU A 6 -24.82 -7.71 32.56
CA GLU A 6 -25.02 -7.53 31.12
C GLU A 6 -25.40 -6.07 30.79
N ILE A 7 -26.28 -5.47 31.58
CA ILE A 7 -26.64 -4.04 31.43
C ILE A 7 -25.44 -3.13 31.69
N VAL A 8 -24.60 -3.44 32.70
CA VAL A 8 -23.38 -2.67 32.98
C VAL A 8 -22.38 -2.78 31.83
N GLN A 9 -22.20 -3.97 31.25
CA GLN A 9 -21.33 -4.17 30.09
C GLN A 9 -21.81 -3.38 28.87
N GLU A 10 -23.11 -3.41 28.56
CA GLU A 10 -23.67 -2.62 27.47
C GLU A 10 -23.47 -1.11 27.70
N PHE A 11 -23.72 -0.65 28.94
CA PHE A 11 -23.48 0.73 29.33
C PHE A 11 -22.01 1.15 29.19
N LEU A 12 -21.05 0.29 29.55
CA LEU A 12 -19.62 0.56 29.42
C LEU A 12 -19.23 0.75 27.95
N VAL A 13 -19.67 -0.16 27.07
CA VAL A 13 -19.40 -0.09 25.63
C VAL A 13 -19.98 1.19 25.03
N GLU A 14 -21.27 1.46 25.27
CA GLU A 14 -21.93 2.67 24.77
C GLU A 14 -21.26 3.95 25.31
N SER A 15 -20.84 3.93 26.58
CA SER A 15 -20.17 5.08 27.19
C SER A 15 -18.79 5.33 26.58
N TYR A 16 -17.99 4.31 26.30
CA TYR A 16 -16.70 4.50 25.65
C TYR A 16 -16.84 5.06 24.23
N GLU A 17 -17.81 4.58 23.45
CA GLU A 17 -18.12 5.13 22.12
C GLU A 17 -18.56 6.59 22.21
N ASN A 18 -19.45 6.90 23.16
CA ASN A 18 -19.90 8.25 23.46
C ASN A 18 -18.75 9.19 23.84
N LEU A 19 -17.79 8.75 24.66
CA LEU A 19 -16.63 9.56 25.04
C LEU A 19 -15.67 9.80 23.86
N ASP A 20 -15.44 8.79 23.01
CA ASP A 20 -14.61 8.95 21.81
C ASP A 20 -15.26 9.95 20.82
N GLN A 21 -16.59 9.96 20.71
CA GLN A 21 -17.31 11.00 19.97
C GLN A 21 -17.16 12.37 20.64
N LEU A 22 -17.27 12.44 21.97
CA LEU A 22 -17.18 13.70 22.71
C LEU A 22 -15.81 14.36 22.56
N ASP A 23 -14.73 13.59 22.63
CA ASP A 23 -13.35 14.06 22.42
C ASP A 23 -13.23 14.78 21.06
N ARG A 24 -13.78 14.17 20.00
CA ARG A 24 -13.75 14.73 18.64
C ARG A 24 -14.57 16.01 18.54
N ASP A 25 -15.80 15.98 19.02
CA ASP A 25 -16.72 17.10 18.90
C ASP A 25 -16.25 18.31 19.74
N LEU A 26 -15.65 18.09 20.92
CA LEU A 26 -15.09 19.17 21.73
C LEU A 26 -13.91 19.87 21.04
N VAL A 27 -13.00 19.10 20.42
CA VAL A 27 -11.88 19.66 19.65
C VAL A 27 -12.39 20.41 18.41
N ALA A 28 -13.40 19.88 17.72
CA ALA A 28 -14.03 20.55 16.59
C ALA A 28 -14.76 21.83 17.00
N LEU A 29 -15.44 21.81 18.15
CA LEU A 29 -16.20 22.93 18.69
C LEU A 29 -15.29 24.09 19.12
N GLU A 30 -14.05 23.83 19.54
CA GLU A 30 -13.06 24.89 19.74
C GLU A 30 -12.72 25.63 18.44
N GLN A 31 -12.63 24.90 17.31
CA GLN A 31 -12.37 25.50 16.00
C GLN A 31 -13.60 26.21 15.43
N GLN A 32 -14.79 25.74 15.79
CA GLN A 32 -16.08 26.29 15.35
C GLN A 32 -17.01 26.60 16.55
N PRO A 33 -16.69 27.63 17.37
CA PRO A 33 -17.39 27.92 18.63
C PRO A 33 -18.90 28.14 18.52
N GLU A 34 -19.36 28.58 17.34
CA GLU A 34 -20.76 28.92 17.08
C GLU A 34 -21.56 27.76 16.48
N SER A 35 -20.94 26.58 16.29
CA SER A 35 -21.61 25.42 15.73
C SER A 35 -22.65 24.86 16.68
N ARG A 36 -23.92 25.23 16.43
CA ARG A 36 -25.08 24.72 17.18
C ARG A 36 -25.24 23.21 17.06
N GLU A 37 -24.85 22.64 15.92
CA GLU A 37 -24.92 21.20 15.67
C GLU A 37 -23.94 20.43 16.57
N LEU A 38 -22.68 20.85 16.64
CA LEU A 38 -21.67 20.26 17.52
C LEU A 38 -22.06 20.41 18.99
N LEU A 39 -22.55 21.59 19.41
CA LEU A 39 -23.06 21.80 20.76
C LEU A 39 -24.22 20.86 21.11
N ALA A 40 -25.16 20.65 20.18
CA ALA A 40 -26.29 19.75 20.37
C ALA A 40 -25.89 18.27 20.40
N SER A 41 -24.83 17.90 19.68
CA SER A 41 -24.22 16.56 19.74
C SER A 41 -23.61 16.32 21.12
N VAL A 42 -22.65 17.15 21.53
CA VAL A 42 -21.94 17.06 22.81
C VAL A 42 -22.90 17.06 24.01
N PHE A 43 -23.93 17.93 23.97
CA PHE A 43 -24.95 17.99 25.01
C PHE A 43 -25.75 16.69 25.12
N ARG A 44 -26.19 16.11 23.99
CA ARG A 44 -26.93 14.83 24.00
C ARG A 44 -26.09 13.70 24.58
N THR A 45 -24.84 13.59 24.17
CA THR A 45 -23.93 12.54 24.63
C THR A 45 -23.74 12.58 26.15
N ILE A 46 -23.46 13.76 26.73
CA ILE A 46 -23.35 13.91 28.20
C ILE A 46 -24.68 13.65 28.89
N HIS A 47 -25.81 14.10 28.30
CA HIS A 47 -27.13 13.86 28.87
C HIS A 47 -27.46 12.35 28.93
N THR A 48 -27.10 11.59 27.89
CA THR A 48 -27.24 10.12 27.88
C THR A 48 -26.41 9.49 28.99
N ILE A 49 -25.12 9.81 29.10
CA ILE A 49 -24.22 9.28 30.15
C ILE A 49 -24.76 9.59 31.55
N LYS A 50 -25.25 10.81 31.79
CA LYS A 50 -25.89 11.17 33.06
C LYS A 50 -27.11 10.28 33.32
N GLY A 51 -28.01 10.14 32.35
CA GLY A 51 -29.25 9.37 32.52
C GLY A 51 -29.01 7.90 32.86
N THR A 52 -28.10 7.23 32.15
CA THR A 52 -27.76 5.82 32.39
C THR A 52 -26.95 5.63 33.67
N SER A 53 -26.04 6.55 34.00
CA SER A 53 -25.29 6.51 35.28
C SER A 53 -26.19 6.62 36.52
N GLY A 54 -27.24 7.47 36.47
CA GLY A 54 -28.22 7.61 37.55
C GLY A 54 -29.11 6.37 37.71
N PHE A 55 -29.45 5.70 36.60
CA PHE A 55 -30.18 4.42 36.62
C PHE A 55 -29.36 3.30 37.27
N LEU A 56 -28.06 3.23 36.98
CA LEU A 56 -27.12 2.24 37.54
C LEU A 56 -26.56 2.62 38.92
N ALA A 57 -27.04 3.71 39.52
CA ALA A 57 -26.61 4.24 40.82
C ALA A 57 -25.10 4.57 40.93
N PHE A 58 -24.45 4.91 39.81
CA PHE A 58 -23.07 5.42 39.77
C PHE A 58 -23.05 6.92 40.10
N SER A 59 -23.10 7.21 41.40
CA SER A 59 -23.28 8.56 41.94
C SER A 59 -22.16 9.56 41.61
N ARG A 60 -20.91 9.12 41.53
CA ARG A 60 -19.77 10.00 41.21
C ARG A 60 -19.75 10.35 39.74
N LEU A 61 -20.05 9.38 38.88
CA LEU A 61 -20.19 9.54 37.45
C LEU A 61 -21.35 10.47 37.11
N GLU A 62 -22.51 10.26 37.74
CA GLU A 62 -23.67 11.14 37.61
C GLU A 62 -23.32 12.59 38.01
N ALA A 63 -22.60 12.78 39.12
CA ALA A 63 -22.21 14.11 39.59
C ALA A 63 -21.31 14.86 38.61
N VAL A 64 -20.33 14.18 38.00
CA VAL A 64 -19.43 14.78 36.99
C VAL A 64 -20.20 15.10 35.71
N ALA A 65 -21.00 14.16 35.20
CA ALA A 65 -21.80 14.35 33.99
C ALA A 65 -22.83 15.48 34.15
N HIS A 66 -23.48 15.57 35.32
CA HIS A 66 -24.45 16.63 35.62
C HIS A 66 -23.82 18.03 35.63
N VAL A 67 -22.63 18.19 36.22
CA VAL A 67 -21.95 19.50 36.24
C VAL A 67 -21.46 19.88 34.84
N GLY A 68 -21.00 18.89 34.05
CA GLY A 68 -20.71 19.05 32.62
C GLY A 68 -21.90 19.52 31.79
N GLU A 69 -23.05 18.87 31.96
CA GLU A 69 -24.29 19.21 31.27
C GLU A 69 -24.71 20.65 31.56
N ASN A 70 -24.57 21.12 32.81
CA ASN A 70 -24.88 22.50 33.18
C ASN A 70 -23.99 23.52 32.45
N LEU A 71 -22.68 23.24 32.30
CA LEU A 71 -21.77 24.08 31.52
C LEU A 71 -22.17 24.08 30.03
N LEU A 72 -22.46 22.91 29.47
CA LEU A 72 -22.92 22.78 28.07
C LEU A 72 -24.26 23.47 27.83
N ALA A 73 -25.19 23.45 28.80
CA ALA A 73 -26.46 24.15 28.71
C ALA A 73 -26.26 25.67 28.58
N ARG A 74 -25.34 26.26 29.37
CA ARG A 74 -25.03 27.70 29.27
C ARG A 74 -24.37 28.06 27.94
N LEU A 75 -23.52 27.19 27.39
CA LEU A 75 -22.94 27.36 26.06
C LEU A 75 -24.02 27.29 24.97
N ARG A 76 -24.91 26.29 25.05
CA ARG A 76 -26.03 26.10 24.11
C ARG A 76 -27.00 27.28 24.12
N ASP A 77 -27.31 27.79 25.30
CA ASP A 77 -28.26 28.90 25.49
C ASP A 77 -27.60 30.28 25.19
N GLY A 78 -26.32 30.30 24.79
CA GLY A 78 -25.58 31.51 24.43
C GLY A 78 -25.17 32.40 25.60
N GLN A 79 -25.24 31.88 26.83
CA GLN A 79 -24.85 32.58 28.06
C GLN A 79 -23.34 32.56 28.30
N LEU A 80 -22.65 31.56 27.74
CA LEU A 80 -21.20 31.43 27.71
C LEU A 80 -20.73 31.20 26.27
N VAL A 81 -19.47 31.53 25.99
CA VAL A 81 -18.82 31.27 24.69
C VAL A 81 -17.79 30.16 24.86
N MET A 82 -17.67 29.29 23.85
CA MET A 82 -16.62 28.28 23.84
C MET A 82 -15.25 28.95 23.73
N THR A 83 -14.36 28.70 24.69
CA THR A 83 -12.99 29.19 24.71
C THR A 83 -12.01 28.02 24.86
N PRO A 84 -10.70 28.20 24.58
CA PRO A 84 -9.70 27.16 24.84
C PRO A 84 -9.74 26.66 26.29
N LEU A 85 -9.90 27.58 27.24
CA LEU A 85 -10.06 27.28 28.67
C LEU A 85 -11.29 26.40 28.94
N THR A 86 -12.45 26.76 28.38
CA THR A 86 -13.68 25.98 28.51
C THR A 86 -13.50 24.58 27.93
N THR A 87 -12.80 24.48 26.79
CA THR A 87 -12.56 23.19 26.13
C THR A 87 -11.63 22.30 26.95
N ASP A 88 -10.56 22.86 27.52
CA ASP A 88 -9.63 22.11 28.37
C ASP A 88 -10.33 21.55 29.62
N VAL A 89 -11.25 22.32 30.21
CA VAL A 89 -12.07 21.87 31.35
C VAL A 89 -13.02 20.74 30.95
N LEU A 90 -13.67 20.83 29.79
CA LEU A 90 -14.56 19.79 29.27
C LEU A 90 -13.79 18.51 28.88
N LEU A 91 -12.58 18.62 28.32
CA LEU A 91 -11.73 17.45 28.02
C LEU A 91 -11.26 16.74 29.29
N ARG A 92 -10.93 17.49 30.37
CA ARG A 92 -10.63 16.88 31.68
C ARG A 92 -11.82 16.17 32.30
N MET A 93 -13.02 16.68 32.06
CA MET A 93 -14.25 16.00 32.46
C MET A 93 -14.39 14.66 31.73
N VAL A 94 -14.14 14.61 30.41
CA VAL A 94 -14.10 13.35 29.64
C VAL A 94 -13.09 12.38 30.23
N ASP A 95 -11.88 12.84 30.56
CA ASP A 95 -10.85 11.99 31.17
C ASP A 95 -11.28 11.41 32.51
N THR A 96 -11.92 12.23 33.34
CA THR A 96 -12.40 11.82 34.66
C THR A 96 -13.53 10.79 34.53
N ILE A 97 -14.44 11.00 33.57
CA ILE A 97 -15.48 10.03 33.25
C ILE A 97 -14.85 8.72 32.77
N ARG A 98 -13.85 8.75 31.89
CA ARG A 98 -13.16 7.54 31.42
C ARG A 98 -12.47 6.79 32.57
N LEU A 99 -11.84 7.49 33.51
CA LEU A 99 -11.25 6.87 34.70
C LEU A 99 -12.30 6.19 35.60
N LEU A 100 -13.48 6.78 35.74
CA LEU A 100 -14.59 6.19 36.47
C LEU A 100 -15.10 4.93 35.78
N LEU A 101 -15.29 4.96 34.45
CA LEU A 101 -15.71 3.79 33.66
C LEU A 101 -14.69 2.65 33.76
N ASN A 102 -13.40 2.94 33.64
CA ASN A 102 -12.34 1.93 33.82
C ASN A 102 -12.41 1.28 35.23
N SER A 103 -12.67 2.07 36.27
CA SER A 103 -12.83 1.52 37.63
C SER A 103 -14.07 0.63 37.75
N ILE A 104 -15.17 1.00 37.09
CA ILE A 104 -16.40 0.20 37.06
C ILE A 104 -16.14 -1.12 36.33
N GLU A 105 -15.43 -1.08 35.21
CA GLU A 105 -15.05 -2.27 34.43
C GLU A 105 -14.15 -3.23 35.24
N GLU A 106 -13.14 -2.71 35.93
CA GLU A 106 -12.19 -3.53 36.71
C GLU A 106 -12.77 -4.05 38.04
N LYS A 107 -13.55 -3.24 38.74
CA LYS A 107 -13.91 -3.46 40.15
C LYS A 107 -15.41 -3.59 40.39
N GLY A 108 -16.24 -3.38 39.37
CA GLY A 108 -17.70 -3.31 39.48
C GLY A 108 -18.21 -2.05 40.21
N VAL A 109 -17.33 -1.12 40.60
CA VAL A 109 -17.64 0.08 41.37
C VAL A 109 -16.78 1.26 40.93
N GLU A 110 -17.27 2.48 41.15
CA GLU A 110 -16.62 3.75 40.76
C GLU A 110 -15.23 3.99 41.39
N GLY A 111 -14.87 3.20 42.41
CA GLY A 111 -13.57 3.26 43.07
C GLY A 111 -13.31 4.61 43.75
N SER A 112 -12.04 4.90 44.02
CA SER A 112 -11.58 6.12 44.72
C SER A 112 -11.14 7.23 43.76
N VAL A 113 -11.69 7.30 42.55
CA VAL A 113 -11.35 8.35 41.57
C VAL A 113 -11.67 9.74 42.16
N GLU A 114 -10.73 10.67 42.05
CA GLU A 114 -10.90 12.05 42.53
C GLU A 114 -11.73 12.86 41.52
N VAL A 115 -12.96 13.22 41.90
CA VAL A 115 -13.88 14.00 41.04
C VAL A 115 -13.98 15.48 41.44
N GLU A 116 -13.63 15.82 42.68
CA GLU A 116 -13.83 17.18 43.22
C GLU A 116 -13.04 18.25 42.48
N GLN A 117 -11.83 17.92 42.01
CA GLN A 117 -10.98 18.88 41.29
C GLN A 117 -11.64 19.33 39.98
N VAL A 118 -12.18 18.40 39.20
CA VAL A 118 -12.83 18.69 37.92
C VAL A 118 -14.18 19.36 38.14
N VAL A 119 -14.96 18.92 39.12
CA VAL A 119 -16.23 19.58 39.50
C VAL A 119 -15.99 21.04 39.89
N THR A 120 -14.93 21.30 40.66
CA THR A 120 -14.55 22.67 41.06
C THR A 120 -14.11 23.50 39.84
N ALA A 121 -13.32 22.93 38.94
CA ALA A 121 -12.89 23.61 37.72
C ALA A 121 -14.07 23.98 36.80
N ILE A 122 -15.04 23.07 36.62
CA ILE A 122 -16.25 23.36 35.82
C ILE A 122 -17.10 24.44 36.50
N ARG A 123 -17.27 24.39 37.83
CA ARG A 123 -18.00 25.43 38.58
C ARG A 123 -17.34 26.79 38.49
N ALA A 124 -16.02 26.87 38.59
CA ALA A 124 -15.29 28.12 38.38
C ALA A 124 -15.58 28.73 36.99
N VAL A 125 -15.58 27.92 35.93
CA VAL A 125 -15.96 28.40 34.58
C VAL A 125 -17.42 28.84 34.52
N LEU A 126 -18.34 28.10 35.16
CA LEU A 126 -19.75 28.49 35.27
C LEU A 126 -19.92 29.84 35.99
N ASP A 127 -19.10 30.12 36.99
CA ASP A 127 -19.16 31.36 37.78
C ASP A 127 -18.36 32.52 37.14
N GLY A 128 -17.71 32.28 36.00
CA GLY A 128 -16.91 33.28 35.27
C GLY A 128 -15.52 33.51 35.86
N GLU A 129 -15.06 32.60 36.72
CA GLU A 129 -13.73 32.59 37.32
C GLU A 129 -12.72 31.81 36.46
N ILE A 130 -11.43 32.10 36.61
CA ILE A 130 -10.36 31.34 35.95
C ILE A 130 -10.04 30.12 36.83
N PRO A 131 -10.34 28.88 36.40
CA PRO A 131 -10.04 27.69 37.18
C PRO A 131 -8.52 27.52 37.32
N VAL A 132 -8.06 27.25 38.55
CA VAL A 132 -6.67 26.85 38.80
C VAL A 132 -6.55 25.37 38.48
N LEU A 133 -6.16 25.06 37.25
CA LEU A 133 -5.91 23.70 36.80
C LEU A 133 -4.43 23.34 37.05
N PRO A 134 -4.11 22.24 37.77
CA PRO A 134 -2.75 21.72 37.78
C PRO A 134 -2.35 21.25 36.37
N PRO A 135 -1.05 21.33 35.98
CA PRO A 135 -0.60 20.87 34.68
C PRO A 135 -1.01 19.41 34.46
N ALA A 136 -1.57 19.11 33.29
CA ALA A 136 -2.08 17.79 32.97
C ALA A 136 -0.97 16.74 33.09
N ALA A 137 -1.10 15.82 34.05
CA ALA A 137 -0.34 14.59 34.03
C ALA A 137 -0.92 13.72 32.91
N VAL A 138 -0.09 13.39 31.94
CA VAL A 138 -0.47 12.54 30.79
C VAL A 138 -0.91 11.18 31.34
N THR A 139 -2.16 10.82 31.13
CA THR A 139 -2.67 9.46 31.36
C THR A 139 -1.99 8.52 30.38
N GLY A 140 -0.91 7.90 30.85
CA GLY A 140 -0.07 7.01 30.06
C GLY A 140 1.12 6.47 30.85
N ALA A 141 0.93 6.14 32.12
CA ALA A 141 1.90 5.39 32.92
C ALA A 141 1.20 4.69 34.08
N GLU A 142 0.79 3.44 33.86
CA GLU A 142 0.88 2.47 34.95
C GLU A 142 2.33 2.44 35.42
N THR A 143 2.55 2.91 36.63
CA THR A 143 3.81 2.74 37.34
C THR A 143 3.58 1.58 38.31
N PRO A 144 4.26 0.44 38.17
CA PRO A 144 4.26 -0.57 39.21
C PRO A 144 4.81 0.05 40.48
N ALA A 145 4.08 -0.09 41.58
CA ALA A 145 4.51 0.36 42.89
C ALA A 145 5.89 -0.22 43.23
N GLU A 146 6.84 0.66 43.54
CA GLU A 146 8.11 0.30 44.15
C GLU A 146 7.85 -0.45 45.46
N THR A 147 8.29 -1.70 45.52
CA THR A 147 8.49 -2.43 46.77
C THR A 147 9.92 -2.13 47.24
N PRO A 148 10.17 -1.80 48.51
CA PRO A 148 11.52 -1.48 48.97
C PRO A 148 12.45 -2.69 48.87
N ALA A 149 13.68 -2.42 48.40
CA ALA A 149 14.76 -3.36 48.24
C ALA A 149 15.18 -4.05 49.56
N GLU A 150 15.26 -5.39 49.53
CA GLU A 150 16.11 -6.18 50.43
C GLU A 150 17.36 -6.66 49.70
N THR A 151 18.49 -6.49 50.38
CA THR A 151 19.89 -6.72 50.00
C THR A 151 20.18 -8.22 49.72
N PRO A 152 21.11 -8.57 48.79
CA PRO A 152 21.35 -9.96 48.42
C PRO A 152 22.32 -10.66 49.38
N ALA A 153 22.00 -11.91 49.76
CA ALA A 153 22.90 -12.83 50.44
C ALA A 153 23.04 -14.14 49.64
N GLU A 154 24.27 -14.35 49.18
CA GLU A 154 25.02 -15.59 48.94
C GLU A 154 24.27 -16.91 48.66
N THR A 155 24.56 -17.45 47.46
CA THR A 155 24.48 -18.89 47.16
C THR A 155 25.63 -19.64 47.85
N PRO A 156 25.43 -20.92 48.19
CA PRO A 156 26.41 -21.90 47.73
C PRO A 156 25.77 -23.08 47.01
N ALA A 157 26.59 -23.64 46.12
CA ALA A 157 26.37 -24.76 45.24
C ALA A 157 26.07 -26.09 45.96
N GLU A 158 25.39 -27.00 45.26
CA GLU A 158 25.77 -28.42 45.17
C GLU A 158 24.97 -29.15 44.06
N THR A 159 25.69 -29.82 43.16
CA THR A 159 25.27 -31.04 42.41
C THR A 159 25.61 -32.25 43.32
N PRO A 160 25.14 -33.52 43.14
CA PRO A 160 24.94 -34.22 41.85
C PRO A 160 23.87 -35.36 41.78
N ALA A 161 23.62 -35.83 40.54
CA ALA A 161 23.50 -37.22 40.06
C ALA A 161 22.50 -38.29 40.62
N GLU A 162 21.91 -38.99 39.64
CA GLU A 162 21.70 -40.46 39.52
C GLU A 162 20.52 -41.17 40.23
N ALA A 163 19.64 -41.80 39.43
CA ALA A 163 19.37 -43.26 39.42
C ALA A 163 17.95 -43.62 38.90
N ALA A 164 17.90 -44.51 37.91
CA ALA A 164 16.74 -45.38 37.58
C ALA A 164 16.72 -46.61 38.56
N PRO A 165 15.96 -47.72 38.39
CA PRO A 165 14.84 -48.10 37.48
C PRO A 165 13.70 -48.92 38.18
N LYS A 166 12.66 -49.37 37.43
CA LYS A 166 12.18 -50.79 37.27
C LYS A 166 10.68 -50.94 36.95
N HIS A 167 10.41 -51.76 35.90
CA HIS A 167 9.38 -52.82 35.67
C HIS A 167 7.98 -52.73 36.32
N ALA A 168 6.88 -53.32 35.83
CA ALA A 168 6.39 -53.96 34.59
C ALA A 168 5.03 -54.63 34.98
N ALA A 169 4.21 -55.03 34.01
CA ALA A 169 2.95 -55.84 34.08
C ALA A 169 1.69 -55.05 34.52
N ALA A 170 0.64 -54.85 33.71
CA ALA A 170 -0.25 -55.72 32.92
C ALA A 170 -1.59 -55.94 33.67
N GLU A 171 -2.71 -55.45 33.11
CA GLU A 171 -4.00 -56.15 32.97
C GLU A 171 -5.04 -55.26 32.25
N ALA A 172 -5.83 -55.89 31.38
CA ALA A 172 -6.90 -55.34 30.54
C ALA A 172 -8.26 -55.46 31.25
N GLU A 173 -9.18 -54.48 31.13
CA GLU A 173 -10.44 -54.44 30.32
C GLU A 173 -11.33 -53.31 30.93
N PRO A 174 -12.45 -52.83 30.32
CA PRO A 174 -12.93 -52.91 28.94
C PRO A 174 -13.30 -51.53 28.30
N GLU A 175 -13.60 -51.55 27.00
CA GLU A 175 -14.17 -50.47 26.18
C GLU A 175 -15.62 -50.11 26.58
N PRO A 176 -16.05 -48.83 26.48
CA PRO A 176 -17.46 -48.46 26.48
C PRO A 176 -18.07 -48.52 25.06
N GLU A 177 -19.26 -49.11 24.96
CA GLU A 177 -20.12 -49.14 23.76
C GLU A 177 -20.59 -47.72 23.34
N PRO A 178 -20.80 -47.48 22.04
CA PRO A 178 -21.36 -46.23 21.52
C PRO A 178 -22.90 -46.20 21.56
N GLU A 179 -23.46 -45.06 21.99
CA GLU A 179 -24.88 -44.72 21.84
C GLU A 179 -25.22 -44.31 20.39
N PRO A 180 -26.46 -44.55 19.92
CA PRO A 180 -26.83 -44.47 18.51
C PRO A 180 -27.14 -43.05 17.99
N GLU A 181 -26.72 -42.81 16.74
CA GLU A 181 -27.09 -41.65 15.92
C GLU A 181 -28.59 -41.65 15.53
N PRO A 182 -29.24 -40.48 15.43
CA PRO A 182 -30.61 -40.36 14.93
C PRO A 182 -30.69 -40.41 13.38
N GLU A 183 -31.70 -41.11 12.87
CA GLU A 183 -32.05 -41.25 11.46
C GLU A 183 -32.44 -39.91 10.77
N PRO A 184 -32.17 -39.76 9.45
CA PRO A 184 -32.51 -38.56 8.69
C PRO A 184 -33.96 -38.56 8.18
N GLU A 185 -34.63 -37.42 8.32
CA GLU A 185 -35.92 -37.13 7.67
C GLU A 185 -35.76 -36.92 6.15
N PRO A 186 -36.73 -37.33 5.32
CA PRO A 186 -36.61 -37.29 3.86
C PRO A 186 -36.88 -35.89 3.28
N GLN A 187 -35.97 -35.43 2.42
CA GLN A 187 -36.14 -34.27 1.54
C GLN A 187 -37.10 -34.61 0.37
N PRO A 188 -38.01 -33.70 -0.04
CA PRO A 188 -38.82 -33.87 -1.24
C PRO A 188 -38.05 -33.48 -2.52
N ASP A 189 -38.16 -34.33 -3.53
CA ASP A 189 -37.61 -34.15 -4.88
C ASP A 189 -38.26 -32.98 -5.66
N PRO A 190 -37.54 -32.39 -6.64
CA PRO A 190 -37.91 -31.15 -7.31
C PRO A 190 -38.96 -31.36 -8.42
N VAL A 191 -39.98 -30.50 -8.45
CA VAL A 191 -40.98 -30.45 -9.53
C VAL A 191 -40.46 -29.58 -10.68
N ALA A 192 -40.47 -30.17 -11.87
CA ALA A 192 -40.12 -29.56 -13.14
C ALA A 192 -41.10 -28.44 -13.57
N GLU A 193 -40.54 -27.32 -14.03
CA GLU A 193 -41.27 -26.27 -14.76
C GLU A 193 -41.38 -26.62 -16.26
N ALA A 194 -42.61 -26.60 -16.78
CA ALA A 194 -42.92 -26.40 -18.18
C ALA A 194 -44.22 -25.56 -18.32
N PRO A 195 -44.36 -24.77 -19.40
CA PRO A 195 -45.02 -23.46 -19.36
C PRO A 195 -46.48 -23.51 -19.81
N VAL A 196 -47.30 -22.58 -19.32
CA VAL A 196 -48.60 -22.26 -19.93
C VAL A 196 -48.76 -20.75 -20.10
N GLN A 197 -48.80 -20.34 -21.37
CA GLN A 197 -49.18 -19.01 -21.85
C GLN A 197 -50.67 -18.74 -21.60
N VAL A 198 -51.04 -17.52 -21.20
CA VAL A 198 -52.33 -16.93 -21.53
C VAL A 198 -52.19 -15.41 -21.70
N ALA A 199 -52.74 -14.89 -22.80
CA ALA A 199 -53.05 -13.47 -23.05
C ALA A 199 -54.48 -13.40 -23.65
N PRO A 200 -55.09 -12.22 -23.86
CA PRO A 200 -55.56 -11.21 -22.88
C PRO A 200 -57.03 -10.76 -23.15
N ALA A 201 -57.62 -9.94 -22.24
CA ALA A 201 -58.69 -8.90 -22.41
C ALA A 201 -59.61 -8.83 -21.17
N ALA A 202 -59.62 -7.78 -20.33
CA ALA A 202 -60.16 -6.41 -20.45
C ALA A 202 -61.66 -6.23 -20.06
N ALA A 203 -61.93 -5.58 -18.92
CA ALA A 203 -62.96 -4.53 -18.70
C ALA A 203 -63.04 -4.09 -17.20
N ALA A 204 -63.08 -2.78 -16.96
CA ALA A 204 -63.26 -2.07 -15.65
C ALA A 204 -64.73 -1.56 -15.49
N PRO A 205 -65.18 -0.70 -14.52
CA PRO A 205 -64.48 0.00 -13.40
C PRO A 205 -65.24 0.22 -12.03
N ALA A 206 -64.51 0.78 -11.03
CA ALA A 206 -64.86 1.73 -9.91
C ALA A 206 -65.75 1.26 -8.71
N ALA A 207 -65.58 1.64 -7.42
CA ALA A 207 -64.66 2.47 -6.57
C ALA A 207 -64.99 2.20 -5.05
N PRO A 208 -64.60 3.02 -4.03
CA PRO A 208 -63.30 3.14 -3.33
C PRO A 208 -63.37 2.85 -1.79
N ALA A 209 -62.24 2.51 -1.13
CA ALA A 209 -62.08 2.69 0.32
C ALA A 209 -60.59 2.78 0.75
N GLU A 210 -60.23 3.99 1.21
CA GLU A 210 -59.33 4.36 2.32
C GLU A 210 -57.86 3.85 2.37
N HIS A 211 -56.96 4.81 2.18
CA HIS A 211 -55.53 4.71 2.43
C HIS A 211 -55.22 4.77 3.93
N GLU A 212 -54.79 3.66 4.51
CA GLU A 212 -53.87 3.67 5.65
C GLU A 212 -52.44 3.77 5.11
N THR A 213 -51.75 4.84 5.51
CA THR A 213 -50.35 5.10 5.17
C THR A 213 -49.46 4.14 5.97
N ALA A 214 -49.13 3.01 5.35
CA ALA A 214 -48.03 2.17 5.79
C ALA A 214 -46.74 2.98 5.77
N ARG A 215 -46.21 3.27 6.97
CA ARG A 215 -44.85 3.74 7.18
C ARG A 215 -43.91 2.74 6.52
N GLN A 216 -43.23 3.17 5.46
CA GLN A 216 -42.06 2.49 4.94
C GLN A 216 -41.00 2.49 6.05
N GLY A 217 -40.81 1.34 6.69
CA GLY A 217 -39.64 1.10 7.51
C GLY A 217 -38.42 1.19 6.61
N SER A 218 -37.53 2.14 6.90
CA SER A 218 -36.16 2.09 6.41
C SER A 218 -35.59 0.74 6.85
N ALA A 219 -35.01 -0.01 5.90
CA ALA A 219 -34.19 -1.15 6.19
C ALA A 219 -33.11 -0.71 7.19
N THR A 220 -33.32 -1.03 8.45
CA THR A 220 -32.27 -0.97 9.47
C THR A 220 -31.32 -2.09 9.11
N GLU A 221 -30.09 -1.72 8.77
CA GLU A 221 -29.01 -2.69 8.60
C GLU A 221 -28.95 -3.54 9.86
N SER A 222 -29.26 -4.83 9.74
CA SER A 222 -29.21 -5.77 10.85
C SER A 222 -27.74 -6.04 11.17
N THR A 223 -27.15 -5.26 12.07
CA THR A 223 -25.80 -5.51 12.58
C THR A 223 -25.83 -6.69 13.54
N ILE A 224 -24.95 -7.68 13.33
CA ILE A 224 -24.80 -8.85 14.19
C ILE A 224 -23.54 -8.66 15.04
N ARG A 225 -23.67 -8.68 16.37
CA ARG A 225 -22.51 -8.71 17.28
C ARG A 225 -21.93 -10.12 17.27
N VAL A 226 -20.64 -10.24 16.96
CA VAL A 226 -19.93 -11.51 16.87
C VAL A 226 -18.73 -11.46 17.81
N ASP A 227 -18.51 -12.53 18.56
CA ASP A 227 -17.34 -12.67 19.44
C ASP A 227 -16.04 -12.65 18.61
N VAL A 228 -15.01 -11.96 19.12
CA VAL A 228 -13.71 -11.83 18.46
C VAL A 228 -13.01 -13.19 18.33
N GLU A 229 -13.16 -14.08 19.32
CA GLU A 229 -12.56 -15.42 19.31
C GLU A 229 -13.10 -16.30 18.17
N LEU A 230 -14.37 -16.10 17.80
CA LEU A 230 -14.98 -16.81 16.68
C LEU A 230 -14.36 -16.37 15.35
N LEU A 231 -14.17 -15.05 15.16
CA LEU A 231 -13.50 -14.52 13.95
C LEU A 231 -12.05 -14.99 13.86
N GLU A 232 -11.32 -15.04 14.98
CA GLU A 232 -9.96 -15.60 15.02
C GLU A 232 -9.94 -17.08 14.64
N THR A 233 -10.91 -17.86 15.14
CA THR A 233 -11.06 -19.27 14.78
C THR A 233 -11.34 -19.46 13.29
N LEU A 234 -12.23 -18.65 12.70
CA LEU A 234 -12.53 -18.68 11.26
C LEU A 234 -11.29 -18.37 10.41
N VAL A 235 -10.48 -17.41 10.83
CA VAL A 235 -9.24 -17.06 10.13
C VAL A 235 -8.20 -18.18 10.23
N ARG A 236 -8.05 -18.78 11.41
CA ARG A 236 -7.17 -19.95 11.58
C ARG A 236 -7.63 -21.12 10.70
N LEU A 237 -8.92 -21.42 10.68
CA LEU A 237 -9.50 -22.47 9.84
C LEU A 237 -9.34 -22.17 8.34
N ALA A 238 -9.52 -20.91 7.93
CA ALA A 238 -9.24 -20.50 6.55
C ALA A 238 -7.76 -20.71 6.19
N GLY A 239 -6.83 -20.39 7.09
CA GLY A 239 -5.40 -20.68 6.92
C GLY A 239 -5.10 -22.18 6.83
N GLU A 240 -5.71 -23.01 7.68
CA GLU A 240 -5.60 -24.47 7.63
C GLU A 240 -6.19 -25.04 6.34
N LEU A 241 -7.31 -24.49 5.86
CA LEU A 241 -7.92 -24.86 4.59
C LEU A 241 -6.98 -24.58 3.40
N VAL A 242 -6.30 -23.43 3.40
CA VAL A 242 -5.29 -23.10 2.37
C VAL A 242 -4.14 -24.11 2.40
N LEU A 243 -3.66 -24.49 3.58
CA LEU A 243 -2.61 -25.51 3.72
C LEU A 243 -3.08 -26.90 3.23
N ALA A 244 -4.28 -27.33 3.63
CA ALA A 244 -4.86 -28.60 3.20
C ALA A 244 -5.10 -28.64 1.69
N ARG A 245 -5.59 -27.53 1.12
CA ARG A 245 -5.74 -27.33 -0.33
C ARG A 245 -4.41 -27.48 -1.06
N ASN A 246 -3.34 -26.82 -0.58
CA ASN A 246 -2.01 -26.91 -1.21
C ASN A 246 -1.46 -28.35 -1.17
N GLN A 247 -1.65 -29.06 -0.05
CA GLN A 247 -1.31 -30.48 0.06
C GLN A 247 -2.04 -31.34 -0.97
N ILE A 248 -3.33 -31.10 -1.20
CA ILE A 248 -4.15 -31.84 -2.16
C ILE A 248 -3.68 -31.54 -3.59
N LEU A 249 -3.46 -30.28 -3.96
CA LEU A 249 -2.94 -29.89 -5.28
C LEU A 249 -1.61 -30.58 -5.58
N GLN A 250 -0.69 -30.60 -4.61
CA GLN A 250 0.61 -31.21 -4.79
C GLN A 250 0.49 -32.71 -5.04
N ARG A 251 -0.37 -33.41 -4.30
CA ARG A 251 -0.64 -34.84 -4.53
C ARG A 251 -1.35 -35.09 -5.86
N ALA A 252 -2.32 -34.26 -6.22
CA ALA A 252 -3.04 -34.36 -7.49
C ALA A 252 -2.11 -34.22 -8.70
N SER A 253 -1.20 -33.25 -8.66
CA SER A 253 -0.19 -33.04 -9.71
C SER A 253 0.74 -34.25 -9.87
N SER A 254 1.09 -34.93 -8.77
CA SER A 254 1.93 -36.13 -8.80
C SER A 254 1.23 -37.35 -9.41
N LEU A 255 -0.10 -37.43 -9.31
CA LEU A 255 -0.92 -38.54 -9.81
C LEU A 255 -1.27 -38.41 -11.29
N ARG A 256 -1.02 -37.24 -11.92
CA ARG A 256 -1.36 -36.92 -13.33
C ARG A 256 -2.82 -37.18 -13.71
N ASP A 257 -3.72 -37.00 -12.76
CA ASP A 257 -5.16 -37.12 -12.98
C ASP A 257 -5.75 -35.74 -13.31
N GLU A 258 -6.23 -35.57 -14.54
CA GLU A 258 -6.77 -34.31 -15.06
C GLU A 258 -8.10 -33.91 -14.38
N ASP A 259 -8.95 -34.88 -14.04
CA ASP A 259 -10.24 -34.61 -13.40
C ASP A 259 -10.03 -34.23 -11.93
N LEU A 260 -9.10 -34.90 -11.24
CA LEU A 260 -8.67 -34.52 -9.90
C LEU A 260 -8.05 -33.11 -9.90
N THR A 261 -7.19 -32.81 -10.87
CA THR A 261 -6.58 -31.47 -11.02
C THR A 261 -7.65 -30.40 -11.22
N ARG A 262 -8.66 -30.64 -12.06
CA ARG A 262 -9.80 -29.73 -12.26
C ARG A 262 -10.63 -29.54 -10.98
N ALA A 263 -10.90 -30.62 -10.25
CA ALA A 263 -11.61 -30.56 -8.96
C ALA A 263 -10.81 -29.75 -7.93
N CYS A 264 -9.49 -29.91 -7.89
CA CYS A 264 -8.60 -29.14 -7.02
C CYS A 264 -8.60 -27.65 -7.40
N HIS A 265 -8.57 -27.30 -8.69
CA HIS A 265 -8.73 -25.90 -9.12
C HIS A 265 -10.06 -25.28 -8.68
N ARG A 266 -11.16 -26.05 -8.67
CA ARG A 266 -12.44 -25.58 -8.15
C ARG A 266 -12.41 -25.38 -6.64
N LEU A 267 -11.80 -26.31 -5.90
CA LEU A 267 -11.56 -26.15 -4.45
C LEU A 267 -10.73 -24.90 -4.17
N ASN A 268 -9.73 -24.59 -5.00
CA ASN A 268 -8.92 -23.38 -4.87
C ASN A 268 -9.76 -22.11 -4.96
N LEU A 269 -10.64 -22.04 -5.95
CA LEU A 269 -11.50 -20.87 -6.15
C LEU A 269 -12.42 -20.66 -4.94
N VAL A 270 -13.12 -21.73 -4.51
CA VAL A 270 -14.05 -21.66 -3.37
C VAL A 270 -13.32 -21.33 -2.06
N ALA A 271 -12.14 -21.91 -1.83
CA ALA A 271 -11.34 -21.62 -0.65
C ALA A 271 -10.87 -20.15 -0.63
N SER A 272 -10.50 -19.61 -1.79
CA SER A 272 -10.09 -18.20 -1.93
C SER A 272 -11.25 -17.25 -1.69
N GLU A 273 -12.43 -17.53 -2.26
CA GLU A 273 -13.67 -16.76 -2.02
C GLU A 273 -14.08 -16.80 -0.54
N MET A 274 -13.99 -17.97 0.10
CA MET A 274 -14.28 -18.12 1.53
C MET A 274 -13.30 -17.31 2.38
N GLN A 275 -12.01 -17.36 2.05
CA GLN A 275 -10.99 -16.59 2.75
C GLN A 275 -11.23 -15.09 2.60
N GLU A 276 -11.49 -14.60 1.39
CA GLU A 276 -11.82 -13.19 1.14
C GLU A 276 -13.05 -12.76 1.94
N GLY A 277 -14.09 -13.60 1.96
CA GLY A 277 -15.29 -13.37 2.77
C GLY A 277 -15.00 -13.25 4.26
N VAL A 278 -14.19 -14.15 4.82
CA VAL A 278 -13.77 -14.13 6.24
C VAL A 278 -12.89 -12.91 6.55
N MET A 279 -12.04 -12.48 5.62
CA MET A 279 -11.23 -11.27 5.80
C MET A 279 -12.13 -10.03 5.79
N ARG A 280 -13.10 -9.95 4.87
CA ARG A 280 -14.02 -8.81 4.76
C ARG A 280 -14.88 -8.64 6.01
N THR A 281 -15.28 -9.72 6.68
CA THR A 281 -16.02 -9.63 7.95
C THR A 281 -15.17 -9.14 9.12
N ARG A 282 -13.84 -9.20 9.01
CA ARG A 282 -12.88 -8.72 10.02
C ARG A 282 -12.36 -7.31 9.74
N MET A 283 -12.54 -6.81 8.52
CA MET A 283 -12.11 -5.46 8.16
C MET A 283 -12.80 -4.41 9.02
N GLN A 284 -12.02 -3.44 9.47
CA GLN A 284 -12.50 -2.28 10.21
C GLN A 284 -12.02 -0.99 9.53
N PRO A 285 -12.84 0.06 9.50
CA PRO A 285 -12.40 1.37 9.02
C PRO A 285 -11.24 1.89 9.87
N ILE A 286 -10.23 2.44 9.21
CA ILE A 286 -9.07 3.05 9.88
C ILE A 286 -9.46 4.31 10.68
N GLU A 287 -10.68 4.85 10.49
CA GLU A 287 -11.25 5.92 11.33
C GLU A 287 -11.11 5.67 12.83
N HIS A 288 -11.23 4.41 13.28
CA HIS A 288 -11.07 4.06 14.69
C HIS A 288 -9.69 4.41 15.25
N LEU A 289 -8.65 4.38 14.41
CA LEU A 289 -7.31 4.81 14.78
C LEU A 289 -7.19 6.34 14.74
N TRP A 290 -7.86 6.98 13.79
CA TRP A 290 -7.80 8.43 13.60
C TRP A 290 -8.60 9.23 14.62
N SER A 291 -9.62 8.65 15.25
CA SER A 291 -10.52 9.35 16.17
C SER A 291 -9.80 10.08 17.32
N LYS A 292 -8.69 9.52 17.81
CA LYS A 292 -7.92 10.05 18.95
C LYS A 292 -6.82 11.04 18.55
N LEU A 293 -6.41 11.06 17.28
CA LEU A 293 -5.31 11.91 16.82
C LEU A 293 -5.58 13.42 16.91
N PRO A 294 -6.80 13.96 16.63
CA PRO A 294 -7.08 15.38 16.77
C PRO A 294 -6.72 15.93 18.15
N ARG A 295 -7.09 15.18 19.20
CA ARG A 295 -6.80 15.54 20.58
C ARG A 295 -5.31 15.49 20.88
N VAL A 296 -4.62 14.42 20.47
CA VAL A 296 -3.16 14.28 20.65
C VAL A 296 -2.40 15.42 19.96
N VAL A 297 -2.77 15.77 18.73
CA VAL A 297 -2.14 16.86 17.96
C VAL A 297 -2.39 18.22 18.61
N ARG A 298 -3.62 18.46 19.12
CA ARG A 298 -3.96 19.69 19.86
C ARG A 298 -3.12 19.81 21.14
N ASP A 299 -3.09 18.77 21.97
CA ASP A 299 -2.41 18.80 23.27
C ASP A 299 -0.90 19.01 23.09
N LEU A 300 -0.29 18.31 22.12
CA LEU A 300 1.12 18.50 21.74
C LEU A 300 1.37 19.90 21.16
N GLY A 301 0.47 20.40 20.32
CA GLY A 301 0.54 21.74 19.76
C GLY A 301 0.55 22.81 20.85
N ASN A 302 -0.37 22.73 21.80
CA ASN A 302 -0.46 23.66 22.93
C ASN A 302 0.76 23.57 23.85
N MET A 303 1.22 22.36 24.17
CA MET A 303 2.40 22.13 25.01
C MET A 303 3.68 22.74 24.40
N LEU A 304 3.83 22.67 23.07
CA LEU A 304 5.01 23.16 22.35
C LEU A 304 4.83 24.59 21.80
N GLY A 305 3.66 25.22 21.99
CA GLY A 305 3.35 26.55 21.46
C GLY A 305 3.28 26.60 19.92
N ARG A 306 2.79 25.53 19.28
CA ARG A 306 2.68 25.40 17.82
C ARG A 306 1.21 25.41 17.41
N LYS A 307 0.88 26.18 16.36
CA LYS A 307 -0.47 26.20 15.75
C LYS A 307 -0.52 25.19 14.61
N ILE A 308 -1.42 24.22 14.68
CA ILE A 308 -1.45 23.08 13.75
C ILE A 308 -2.88 22.84 13.28
N LYS A 309 -3.05 22.67 11.96
CA LYS A 309 -4.27 22.22 11.31
C LYS A 309 -4.10 20.76 10.92
N LEU A 310 -5.01 19.91 11.38
CA LEU A 310 -5.05 18.48 11.03
C LEU A 310 -6.04 18.25 9.88
N GLU A 311 -5.58 17.64 8.80
CA GLU A 311 -6.40 17.21 7.66
C GLU A 311 -6.36 15.68 7.57
N MET A 312 -7.52 15.04 7.40
CA MET A 312 -7.63 13.58 7.35
C MET A 312 -8.48 13.18 6.15
N GLU A 313 -7.94 12.32 5.29
CA GLU A 313 -8.55 11.81 4.07
C GLU A 313 -8.57 10.27 4.08
N GLY A 314 -9.66 9.67 3.60
CA GLY A 314 -9.79 8.21 3.48
C GLY A 314 -10.22 7.48 4.77
N LYS A 315 -11.02 8.14 5.64
CA LYS A 315 -11.57 7.62 6.94
C LYS A 315 -12.18 6.22 6.84
N GLU A 316 -12.83 5.99 5.73
CA GLU A 316 -13.51 4.77 5.32
C GLU A 316 -12.59 3.63 4.88
N THR A 317 -11.28 3.88 4.72
CA THR A 317 -10.35 2.85 4.25
C THR A 317 -10.31 1.70 5.24
N GLU A 318 -10.67 0.53 4.76
CA GLU A 318 -10.75 -0.70 5.56
C GLU A 318 -9.38 -1.37 5.74
N LEU A 319 -9.12 -1.86 6.96
CA LEU A 319 -7.93 -2.62 7.33
C LEU A 319 -8.29 -3.71 8.36
N ASP A 320 -7.57 -4.83 8.37
CA ASP A 320 -7.72 -5.88 9.37
C ASP A 320 -7.57 -5.35 10.81
N ARG A 321 -8.44 -5.78 11.73
CA ARG A 321 -8.40 -5.38 13.15
C ARG A 321 -7.02 -5.53 13.81
N THR A 322 -6.30 -6.63 13.57
CA THR A 322 -4.99 -6.86 14.19
C THR A 322 -3.92 -5.99 13.54
N LEU A 323 -4.02 -5.74 12.24
CA LEU A 323 -3.14 -4.77 11.58
C LEU A 323 -3.42 -3.34 12.09
N LEU A 324 -4.68 -2.98 12.32
CA LEU A 324 -5.08 -1.68 12.86
C LEU A 324 -4.48 -1.45 14.26
N GLU A 325 -4.59 -2.44 15.17
CA GLU A 325 -3.95 -2.38 16.49
C GLU A 325 -2.42 -2.31 16.40
N ALA A 326 -1.80 -3.07 15.48
CA ALA A 326 -0.35 -3.06 15.32
C ALA A 326 0.21 -1.75 14.75
N VAL A 327 -0.58 -1.02 13.95
CA VAL A 327 -0.18 0.25 13.32
C VAL A 327 -0.41 1.46 14.24
N LYS A 328 -1.21 1.31 15.29
CA LYS A 328 -1.59 2.37 16.22
C LYS A 328 -0.40 3.11 16.84
N ASP A 329 0.53 2.38 17.43
CA ASP A 329 1.72 2.95 18.05
C ASP A 329 2.68 3.59 17.03
N PRO A 330 3.05 2.90 15.91
CA PRO A 330 3.81 3.49 14.82
C PRO A 330 3.24 4.82 14.31
N LEU A 331 1.93 4.87 14.02
CA LEU A 331 1.30 6.06 13.46
C LEU A 331 1.31 7.22 14.47
N THR A 332 0.95 6.94 15.72
CA THR A 332 0.99 7.94 16.80
C THR A 332 2.40 8.51 16.99
N HIS A 333 3.42 7.67 16.84
CA HIS A 333 4.81 8.09 16.90
C HIS A 333 5.16 9.05 15.74
N ILE A 334 4.85 8.67 14.50
CA ILE A 334 5.15 9.50 13.32
C ILE A 334 4.45 10.87 13.42
N VAL A 335 3.18 10.87 13.84
CA VAL A 335 2.41 12.09 14.08
C VAL A 335 3.07 12.96 15.17
N ARG A 336 3.49 12.36 16.28
CA ARG A 336 4.21 13.08 17.34
C ARG A 336 5.49 13.71 16.82
N ASN A 337 6.29 12.99 16.03
CA ASN A 337 7.53 13.53 15.46
C ASN A 337 7.27 14.67 14.48
N ALA A 338 6.21 14.58 13.68
CA ALA A 338 5.79 15.67 12.81
C ALA A 338 5.44 16.92 13.62
N VAL A 339 4.75 16.78 14.76
CA VAL A 339 4.39 17.90 15.63
C VAL A 339 5.59 18.45 16.43
N ASP A 340 6.41 17.59 17.02
CA ASP A 340 7.52 17.99 17.89
C ASP A 340 8.69 18.57 17.10
N HIS A 341 9.11 17.87 16.05
CA HIS A 341 10.33 18.19 15.32
C HIS A 341 10.09 18.74 13.92
N GLY A 342 9.00 18.34 13.26
CA GLY A 342 8.65 18.77 11.91
C GLY A 342 8.15 20.21 11.86
N ILE A 343 6.98 20.46 12.43
CA ILE A 343 6.27 21.74 12.36
C ILE A 343 6.96 22.77 13.26
N GLU A 344 7.32 23.92 12.70
CA GLU A 344 8.04 25.00 13.40
C GLU A 344 7.09 25.92 14.18
N PRO A 345 7.57 26.70 15.18
CA PRO A 345 6.73 27.67 15.87
C PRO A 345 6.26 28.80 14.94
N PRO A 346 5.11 29.45 15.23
CA PRO A 346 4.53 30.55 14.46
C PRO A 346 5.54 31.61 13.98
N GLU A 347 6.44 32.03 14.86
CA GLU A 347 7.42 33.09 14.60
C GLU A 347 8.46 32.66 13.56
N VAL A 348 8.96 31.42 13.68
CA VAL A 348 9.94 30.84 12.75
C VAL A 348 9.31 30.62 11.38
N ARG A 349 8.05 30.15 11.35
CA ARG A 349 7.29 29.96 10.10
C ARG A 349 7.11 31.27 9.36
N ARG A 350 6.75 32.35 10.07
CA ARG A 350 6.59 33.69 9.49
C ARG A 350 7.91 34.23 8.94
N ALA A 351 9.02 34.00 9.65
CA ALA A 351 10.35 34.37 9.18
C ALA A 351 10.77 33.60 7.91
N ALA A 352 10.34 32.34 7.78
CA ALA A 352 10.55 31.50 6.60
C ALA A 352 9.54 31.74 5.45
N GLY A 353 8.61 32.70 5.60
CA GLY A 353 7.58 33.00 4.59
C GLY A 353 6.44 31.98 4.51
N LYS A 354 6.30 31.09 5.50
CA LYS A 354 5.24 30.10 5.58
C LYS A 354 4.01 30.63 6.32
N ALA A 355 2.87 29.97 6.14
CA ALA A 355 1.67 30.22 6.92
C ALA A 355 1.94 30.00 8.42
N GLU A 356 1.35 30.85 9.28
CA GLU A 356 1.54 30.77 10.74
C GLU A 356 1.08 29.42 11.32
N THR A 357 -0.02 28.88 10.79
CA THR A 357 -0.53 27.55 11.13
C THR A 357 0.16 26.51 10.25
N GLY A 358 0.80 25.51 10.87
CA GLY A 358 1.33 24.34 10.17
C GLY A 358 0.23 23.36 9.78
N THR A 359 0.44 22.60 8.71
CA THR A 359 -0.52 21.63 8.21
C THR A 359 0.05 20.22 8.39
N LEU A 360 -0.70 19.37 9.06
CA LEU A 360 -0.44 17.93 9.15
C LEU A 360 -1.59 17.21 8.42
N ARG A 361 -1.27 16.50 7.34
CA ARG A 361 -2.23 15.72 6.56
C ARG A 361 -2.00 14.23 6.75
N LEU A 362 -3.06 13.50 7.06
CA LEU A 362 -3.10 12.05 7.05
C LEU A 362 -4.00 11.58 5.91
N ARG A 363 -3.53 10.61 5.13
CA ARG A 363 -4.29 10.00 4.05
C ARG A 363 -4.16 8.49 4.13
N ALA A 364 -5.26 7.76 3.97
CA ALA A 364 -5.20 6.34 3.65
C ALA A 364 -5.88 6.07 2.31
N ALA A 365 -5.38 5.07 1.58
CA ALA A 365 -5.96 4.59 0.34
C ALA A 365 -5.60 3.12 0.10
N HIS A 366 -6.45 2.40 -0.64
CA HIS A 366 -6.10 1.10 -1.19
C HIS A 366 -5.32 1.26 -2.50
N GLU A 367 -4.13 0.66 -2.57
CA GLU A 367 -3.26 0.70 -3.75
C GLU A 367 -2.58 -0.67 -3.93
N GLY A 368 -2.80 -1.33 -5.09
CA GLY A 368 -2.09 -2.57 -5.43
C GLY A 368 -2.29 -3.75 -4.46
N GLY A 369 -3.46 -3.87 -3.82
CA GLY A 369 -3.73 -4.91 -2.81
C GLY A 369 -3.10 -4.62 -1.44
N GLN A 370 -2.61 -3.40 -1.24
CA GLN A 370 -2.08 -2.90 0.03
C GLN A 370 -2.87 -1.66 0.47
N VAL A 371 -2.80 -1.35 1.76
CA VAL A 371 -3.24 -0.07 2.32
C VAL A 371 -2.03 0.85 2.39
N LEU A 372 -2.06 1.94 1.63
CA LEU A 372 -1.09 3.03 1.73
C LEU A 372 -1.59 4.02 2.78
N VAL A 373 -0.82 4.22 3.85
CA VAL A 373 -1.05 5.27 4.84
C VAL A 373 0.05 6.32 4.72
N GLU A 374 -0.32 7.54 4.38
CA GLU A 374 0.59 8.69 4.23
C GLU A 374 0.40 9.68 5.38
N VAL A 375 1.52 10.10 5.99
CA VAL A 375 1.57 11.20 6.97
C VAL A 375 2.48 12.29 6.42
N ARG A 376 1.90 13.45 6.12
CA ARG A 376 2.59 14.58 5.50
C ARG A 376 2.53 15.82 6.38
N ASP A 377 3.69 16.43 6.65
CA ASP A 377 3.80 17.73 7.29
C ASP A 377 4.37 18.78 6.33
N ASP A 378 4.05 20.06 6.58
CA ASP A 378 4.63 21.22 5.88
C ASP A 378 5.72 21.92 6.71
N GLY A 379 6.40 21.14 7.56
CA GLY A 379 7.39 21.60 8.52
C GLY A 379 8.73 21.98 7.89
N LYS A 380 9.77 21.98 8.71
CA LYS A 380 11.13 22.33 8.27
C LYS A 380 11.78 21.27 7.38
N GLY A 381 11.17 20.09 7.25
CA GLY A 381 11.78 18.92 6.60
C GLY A 381 13.00 18.39 7.36
N ILE A 382 13.64 17.41 6.75
CA ILE A 382 14.81 16.72 7.27
C ILE A 382 15.98 17.05 6.36
N ASP A 383 17.06 17.56 6.94
CA ASP A 383 18.28 17.89 6.21
C ASP A 383 19.17 16.65 6.01
N PRO A 384 19.33 16.18 4.75
CA PRO A 384 20.18 15.03 4.45
C PRO A 384 21.65 15.29 4.81
N ALA A 385 22.12 16.55 4.74
CA ALA A 385 23.51 16.88 5.07
C ALA A 385 23.81 16.64 6.55
N VAL A 386 22.87 16.98 7.44
CA VAL A 386 22.98 16.75 8.89
C VAL A 386 23.01 15.25 9.21
N ILE A 387 22.15 14.47 8.54
CA ILE A 387 22.11 13.01 8.68
C ILE A 387 23.42 12.38 8.19
N GLY A 388 23.87 12.79 7.00
CA GLY A 388 25.11 12.31 6.40
C GLY A 388 26.32 12.58 7.29
N ALA A 389 26.46 13.80 7.81
CA ALA A 389 27.54 14.16 8.72
C ALA A 389 27.53 13.29 10.00
N LYS A 390 26.35 13.04 10.58
CA LYS A 390 26.21 12.15 11.75
C LYS A 390 26.50 10.68 11.41
N ALA A 391 26.16 10.23 10.21
CA ALA A 391 26.47 8.87 9.76
C ALA A 391 27.98 8.66 9.62
N VAL A 392 28.71 9.68 9.13
CA VAL A 392 30.18 9.67 9.07
C VAL A 392 30.80 9.71 10.47
N GLU A 393 30.31 10.59 11.36
CA GLU A 393 30.78 10.67 12.76
C GLU A 393 30.62 9.34 13.51
N LYS A 394 29.52 8.64 13.29
CA LYS A 394 29.25 7.32 13.88
C LYS A 394 29.95 6.16 13.17
N GLY A 395 30.73 6.42 12.11
CA GLY A 395 31.47 5.42 11.35
C GLY A 395 30.59 4.48 10.52
N LEU A 396 29.34 4.87 10.21
CA LEU A 396 28.40 4.07 9.41
C LEU A 396 28.69 4.13 7.91
N VAL A 397 29.28 5.24 7.46
CA VAL A 397 29.63 5.47 6.05
C VAL A 397 30.91 6.32 5.97
N SER A 398 31.72 6.11 4.93
CA SER A 398 32.88 6.97 4.66
C SER A 398 32.44 8.27 3.98
N GLN A 399 33.23 9.33 4.12
CA GLN A 399 32.97 10.62 3.46
C GLN A 399 32.84 10.46 1.93
N ALA A 400 33.74 9.67 1.33
CA ALA A 400 33.74 9.40 -0.11
C ALA A 400 32.47 8.66 -0.56
N LYS A 401 31.94 7.74 0.25
CA LYS A 401 30.70 7.02 -0.07
C LYS A 401 29.48 7.91 0.11
N LEU A 402 29.46 8.77 1.14
CA LEU A 402 28.37 9.73 1.37
C LEU A 402 28.15 10.67 0.18
N GLU A 403 29.22 11.11 -0.48
CA GLU A 403 29.15 12.00 -1.67
C GLU A 403 28.49 11.34 -2.89
N THR A 404 28.44 10.01 -2.93
CA THR A 404 27.83 9.23 -4.02
C THR A 404 26.40 8.75 -3.71
N MET A 405 25.93 8.93 -2.47
CA MET A 405 24.63 8.45 -2.03
C MET A 405 23.50 9.36 -2.50
N THR A 406 22.33 8.78 -2.79
CA THR A 406 21.13 9.56 -3.06
C THR A 406 20.52 10.09 -1.77
N THR A 407 19.68 11.12 -1.85
CA THR A 407 18.94 11.65 -0.70
C THR A 407 18.14 10.55 0.03
N ASN A 408 17.49 9.66 -0.72
CA ASN A 408 16.74 8.55 -0.13
C ASN A 408 17.65 7.59 0.63
N ASP A 409 18.82 7.25 0.09
CA ASP A 409 19.78 6.37 0.78
C ASP A 409 20.29 7.00 2.08
N ILE A 410 20.47 8.32 2.10
CA ILE A 410 20.88 9.06 3.31
C ILE A 410 19.74 9.04 4.35
N LEU A 411 18.48 9.26 3.92
CA LEU A 411 17.34 9.23 4.83
C LEU A 411 17.10 7.84 5.45
N GLN A 412 17.53 6.75 4.79
CA GLN A 412 17.44 5.40 5.36
C GLN A 412 18.22 5.24 6.68
N PHE A 413 19.22 6.09 6.95
CA PHE A 413 19.93 6.08 8.24
C PHE A 413 19.01 6.42 9.42
N LEU A 414 17.89 7.13 9.20
CA LEU A 414 16.90 7.44 10.25
C LEU A 414 16.31 6.18 10.88
N PHE A 415 16.26 5.07 10.14
CA PHE A 415 15.71 3.81 10.62
C PHE A 415 16.74 2.93 11.37
N MET A 416 17.99 3.37 11.53
CA MET A 416 19.01 2.60 12.23
C MET A 416 18.86 2.72 13.75
N ALA A 417 19.05 1.59 14.45
CA ALA A 417 18.99 1.55 15.90
C ALA A 417 19.98 2.54 16.54
N GLY A 418 19.48 3.35 17.47
CA GLY A 418 20.28 4.37 18.15
C GLY A 418 20.71 5.56 17.25
N PHE A 419 20.19 5.66 16.02
CA PHE A 419 20.40 6.83 15.16
C PHE A 419 19.37 7.92 15.49
N SER A 420 19.80 8.95 16.23
CA SER A 420 19.00 10.14 16.49
C SER A 420 19.76 11.40 16.14
N THR A 421 19.06 12.35 15.53
CA THR A 421 19.58 13.67 15.22
C THR A 421 19.54 14.62 16.44
N ALA A 422 18.93 14.23 17.56
CA ALA A 422 18.88 15.06 18.77
C ALA A 422 20.17 14.99 19.60
N ALA A 423 20.66 16.14 20.08
CA ALA A 423 21.84 16.25 20.95
C ALA A 423 21.53 16.02 22.45
N LYS A 424 20.24 16.03 22.85
CA LYS A 424 19.75 15.73 24.20
C LYS A 424 18.50 14.87 24.09
N VAL A 425 18.37 13.88 24.99
CA VAL A 425 17.15 13.10 25.16
C VAL A 425 16.08 14.04 25.75
N THR A 426 14.98 14.26 25.04
CA THR A 426 13.86 15.06 25.54
C THR A 426 12.99 14.20 26.46
N ASN A 427 12.54 14.78 27.59
CA ASN A 427 11.68 14.11 28.58
C ASN A 427 10.30 13.68 28.03
N VAL A 428 9.94 14.10 26.82
CA VAL A 428 8.67 13.75 26.14
C VAL A 428 8.78 12.42 25.38
N SER A 429 9.99 11.85 25.24
CA SER A 429 10.27 10.59 24.54
C SER A 429 10.67 9.45 25.50
N GLY A 430 9.99 9.37 26.65
CA GLY A 430 10.31 8.53 27.82
C GLY A 430 10.24 7.00 27.65
N ARG A 431 10.41 6.43 26.45
CA ARG A 431 10.57 4.97 26.26
C ARG A 431 11.66 4.56 25.27
N GLY A 432 12.49 5.47 24.76
CA GLY A 432 13.57 5.09 23.85
C GLY A 432 13.08 4.50 22.52
N VAL A 433 11.88 4.88 22.08
CA VAL A 433 11.31 4.43 20.81
C VAL A 433 11.91 5.32 19.72
N GLY A 434 12.81 4.79 18.90
CA GLY A 434 13.28 5.47 17.71
C GLY A 434 12.42 5.11 16.49
N MET A 435 12.77 5.71 15.36
CA MET A 435 12.16 5.37 14.07
C MET A 435 12.53 3.93 13.62
N ASP A 436 13.54 3.33 14.25
CA ASP A 436 13.88 1.90 14.15
C ASP A 436 12.77 0.98 14.70
N VAL A 437 12.13 1.36 15.81
CA VAL A 437 11.00 0.59 16.38
C VAL A 437 9.78 0.70 15.48
N VAL A 438 9.51 1.89 14.93
CA VAL A 438 8.43 2.11 13.96
C VAL A 438 8.61 1.18 12.75
N LYS A 439 9.80 1.18 12.14
CA LYS A 439 10.12 0.29 11.02
C LYS A 439 9.99 -1.18 11.40
N THR A 440 10.55 -1.58 12.54
CA THR A 440 10.49 -2.98 13.00
C THR A 440 9.05 -3.45 13.22
N ASN A 441 8.18 -2.58 13.76
CA ASN A 441 6.77 -2.87 13.97
C ASN A 441 6.00 -3.02 12.66
N ILE A 442 6.24 -2.15 11.68
CA ILE A 442 5.61 -2.23 10.36
C ILE A 442 6.11 -3.43 9.55
N GLU A 443 7.41 -3.74 9.60
CA GLU A 443 7.96 -4.94 8.96
C GLU A 443 7.44 -6.24 9.58
N ARG A 444 7.20 -6.26 10.90
CA ARG A 444 6.66 -7.43 11.61
C ARG A 444 5.28 -7.84 11.12
N ILE A 445 4.50 -6.90 10.60
CA ILE A 445 3.19 -7.16 10.00
C ILE A 445 3.25 -7.33 8.47
N GLY A 446 4.46 -7.49 7.91
CA GLY A 446 4.66 -7.66 6.46
C GLY A 446 4.52 -6.36 5.65
N GLY A 447 4.52 -5.21 6.32
CA GLY A 447 4.50 -3.90 5.67
C GLY A 447 5.89 -3.32 5.41
N SER A 448 5.92 -2.15 4.79
CA SER A 448 7.14 -1.35 4.62
C SER A 448 6.88 0.12 4.97
N VAL A 449 7.94 0.84 5.33
CA VAL A 449 7.88 2.27 5.64
C VAL A 449 8.97 3.01 4.87
N ASP A 450 8.58 4.09 4.19
CA ASP A 450 9.44 4.97 3.43
C ASP A 450 9.29 6.41 3.89
N VAL A 451 10.33 7.21 3.66
CA VAL A 451 10.36 8.63 4.00
C VAL A 451 10.89 9.43 2.83
N GLU A 452 10.19 10.51 2.50
CA GLU A 452 10.63 11.55 1.60
C GLU A 452 10.62 12.88 2.34
N SER A 453 11.69 13.64 2.24
CA SER A 453 11.76 14.94 2.91
C SER A 453 12.55 15.93 2.09
N THR A 454 12.07 17.17 2.08
CA THR A 454 12.77 18.29 1.45
C THR A 454 12.93 19.40 2.49
N PRO A 455 14.18 19.85 2.77
CA PRO A 455 14.43 20.94 3.69
C PRO A 455 13.60 22.18 3.35
N GLY A 456 12.93 22.74 4.35
CA GLY A 456 12.04 23.89 4.22
C GLY A 456 10.66 23.58 3.65
N GLN A 457 10.37 22.39 3.10
CA GLN A 457 9.05 22.06 2.54
C GLN A 457 8.25 21.05 3.37
N GLY A 458 8.93 20.24 4.19
CA GLY A 458 8.30 19.28 5.09
C GLY A 458 8.71 17.83 4.81
N THR A 459 8.00 16.89 5.41
CA THR A 459 8.29 15.45 5.33
C THR A 459 7.03 14.67 4.99
N ILE A 460 7.20 13.59 4.24
CA ILE A 460 6.17 12.63 3.87
C ILE A 460 6.64 11.24 4.33
N TRP A 461 5.86 10.61 5.19
CA TRP A 461 6.03 9.22 5.59
C TRP A 461 4.99 8.37 4.89
N ARG A 462 5.41 7.26 4.27
CA ARG A 462 4.52 6.32 3.59
C ARG A 462 4.65 4.95 4.19
N LEU A 463 3.55 4.42 4.71
CA LEU A 463 3.45 3.07 5.25
C LEU A 463 2.64 2.25 4.26
N ARG A 464 3.21 1.16 3.75
CA ARG A 464 2.53 0.19 2.90
C ARG A 464 2.22 -1.04 3.73
N ILE A 465 0.94 -1.30 3.99
CA ILE A 465 0.47 -2.36 4.88
C ILE A 465 -0.31 -3.37 4.05
N PRO A 466 -0.02 -4.68 4.10
CA PRO A 466 -0.78 -5.68 3.35
C PRO A 466 -2.22 -5.78 3.87
N LEU A 467 -3.18 -6.09 2.99
CA LEU A 467 -4.60 -6.27 3.38
C LEU A 467 -4.88 -7.62 4.06
N THR A 468 -4.02 -8.62 3.85
CA THR A 468 -4.24 -10.00 4.32
C THR A 468 -3.23 -10.42 5.38
N LEU A 469 -3.64 -11.38 6.21
CA LEU A 469 -2.73 -12.09 7.10
C LEU A 469 -1.78 -12.95 6.27
N ALA A 470 -0.62 -12.37 5.97
CA ALA A 470 0.62 -13.04 5.67
C ALA A 470 0.57 -14.13 4.57
N ILE A 471 -0.38 -14.11 3.63
CA ILE A 471 -0.34 -15.00 2.46
C ILE A 471 0.34 -14.25 1.31
N VAL A 472 1.44 -14.79 0.83
CA VAL A 472 2.23 -14.19 -0.25
C VAL A 472 2.39 -15.23 -1.36
N PRO A 473 2.17 -14.87 -2.65
CA PRO A 473 2.54 -15.74 -3.74
C PRO A 473 4.07 -15.85 -3.81
N ALA A 474 4.58 -17.08 -3.75
CA ALA A 474 6.01 -17.35 -3.79
C ALA A 474 6.36 -18.42 -4.81
N LEU A 475 7.56 -18.29 -5.37
CA LEU A 475 8.20 -19.30 -6.18
C LEU A 475 9.10 -20.14 -5.30
N THR A 476 8.89 -21.45 -5.28
CA THR A 476 9.76 -22.37 -4.54
C THR A 476 10.98 -22.68 -5.41
N VAL A 477 12.16 -22.34 -4.89
CA VAL A 477 13.45 -22.50 -5.57
C VAL A 477 14.35 -23.46 -4.78
N GLU A 478 15.17 -24.20 -5.51
CA GLU A 478 16.14 -25.14 -4.93
C GLU A 478 17.56 -24.62 -5.14
N CYS A 479 18.38 -24.70 -4.10
CA CYS A 479 19.79 -24.36 -4.15
C CYS A 479 20.60 -25.22 -3.16
N ALA A 480 21.66 -25.87 -3.65
CA ALA A 480 22.51 -26.79 -2.91
C ALA A 480 21.72 -27.92 -2.18
N GLY A 481 20.64 -28.39 -2.80
CA GLY A 481 19.75 -29.43 -2.25
C GLY A 481 18.71 -28.93 -1.24
N GLU A 482 18.75 -27.64 -0.88
CA GLU A 482 17.80 -27.01 0.04
C GLU A 482 16.72 -26.22 -0.71
N ARG A 483 15.52 -26.12 -0.13
CA ARG A 483 14.40 -25.37 -0.72
C ARG A 483 14.16 -24.04 0.00
N TYR A 484 13.92 -23.01 -0.80
CA TYR A 484 13.63 -21.67 -0.34
C TYR A 484 12.38 -21.13 -1.05
N ALA A 485 11.63 -20.28 -0.37
CA ALA A 485 10.51 -19.58 -0.98
C ALA A 485 10.92 -18.16 -1.38
N MET A 486 10.67 -17.77 -2.62
CA MET A 486 11.00 -16.45 -3.15
C MET A 486 9.71 -15.68 -3.47
N PRO A 487 9.44 -14.53 -2.82
CA PRO A 487 8.26 -13.72 -3.13
C PRO A 487 8.20 -13.31 -4.60
N GLN A 488 7.06 -13.56 -5.26
CA GLN A 488 6.89 -13.25 -6.69
C GLN A 488 6.78 -11.76 -7.00
N VAL A 489 6.41 -10.96 -6.01
CA VAL A 489 6.27 -9.50 -6.16
C VAL A 489 7.56 -8.83 -6.65
N ASN A 490 8.72 -9.43 -6.37
CA ASN A 490 10.02 -8.91 -6.79
C ASN A 490 10.54 -9.56 -8.09
N LEU A 491 9.82 -10.53 -8.66
CA LEU A 491 10.24 -11.32 -9.81
C LEU A 491 9.71 -10.72 -11.12
N LEU A 492 10.63 -10.35 -12.02
CA LEU A 492 10.31 -9.86 -13.35
C LEU A 492 10.21 -10.99 -14.38
N GLU A 493 11.22 -11.84 -14.46
CA GLU A 493 11.25 -12.98 -15.39
C GLU A 493 12.22 -14.08 -14.92
N LEU A 494 12.05 -15.29 -15.46
CA LEU A 494 12.95 -16.44 -15.23
C LEU A 494 13.70 -16.77 -16.51
N VAL A 495 15.03 -16.81 -16.43
CA VAL A 495 15.90 -17.17 -17.55
C VAL A 495 16.60 -18.48 -17.23
N SER A 496 16.41 -19.48 -18.09
CA SER A 496 17.05 -20.79 -17.90
C SER A 496 18.27 -20.93 -18.79
N LEU A 497 19.38 -21.40 -18.22
CA LEU A 497 20.65 -21.60 -18.89
C LEU A 497 21.05 -23.06 -18.85
N ASP A 498 21.26 -23.65 -20.03
CA ASP A 498 21.87 -24.98 -20.17
C ASP A 498 23.40 -24.88 -20.09
N ALA A 499 24.07 -25.97 -19.70
CA ALA A 499 25.53 -26.04 -19.52
C ALA A 499 26.35 -25.47 -20.69
N ASP A 500 25.93 -25.69 -21.94
CA ASP A 500 26.64 -25.19 -23.13
C ASP A 500 26.54 -23.66 -23.30
N ARG A 501 25.43 -23.04 -22.84
CA ARG A 501 25.24 -21.58 -22.86
C ARG A 501 25.88 -20.90 -21.67
N MET A 502 26.00 -21.60 -20.55
CA MET A 502 26.55 -21.09 -19.29
C MET A 502 27.98 -20.58 -19.42
N SER A 503 28.83 -21.35 -20.10
CA SER A 503 30.27 -21.06 -20.24
C SER A 503 30.56 -19.80 -21.07
N ASN A 504 29.65 -19.43 -21.97
CA ASN A 504 29.82 -18.31 -22.91
C ASN A 504 28.93 -17.10 -22.60
N ALA A 505 27.91 -17.24 -21.75
CA ALA A 505 26.94 -16.18 -21.50
C ALA A 505 27.11 -15.44 -20.16
N ILE A 506 27.86 -16.03 -19.21
CA ILE A 506 28.22 -15.37 -17.95
C ILE A 506 29.61 -14.77 -18.11
N GLU A 507 29.68 -13.44 -18.15
CA GLU A 507 30.92 -12.68 -18.26
C GLU A 507 31.36 -12.21 -16.86
N ASP A 508 32.67 -12.05 -16.65
CA ASP A 508 33.21 -11.42 -15.43
C ASP A 508 33.60 -9.97 -15.75
N VAL A 509 32.94 -9.01 -15.10
CA VAL A 509 33.19 -7.58 -15.27
C VAL A 509 33.51 -6.99 -13.91
N ALA A 510 34.73 -6.47 -13.74
CA ALA A 510 35.22 -5.87 -12.51
C ALA A 510 35.10 -6.76 -11.25
N GLY A 511 35.20 -8.09 -11.41
CA GLY A 511 35.11 -9.05 -10.31
C GLY A 511 33.67 -9.44 -9.94
N ALA A 512 32.69 -9.04 -10.75
CA ALA A 512 31.31 -9.46 -10.61
C ALA A 512 30.86 -10.24 -11.86
N LYS A 513 30.13 -11.33 -11.61
CA LYS A 513 29.51 -12.10 -12.69
C LYS A 513 28.32 -11.33 -13.25
N VAL A 514 28.27 -11.17 -14.56
CA VAL A 514 27.17 -10.49 -15.27
C VAL A 514 26.64 -11.39 -16.39
N TYR A 515 25.36 -11.22 -16.71
CA TYR A 515 24.68 -11.91 -17.80
C TYR A 515 24.08 -10.90 -18.77
N ARG A 516 24.27 -11.10 -20.07
CA ARG A 516 23.70 -10.20 -21.08
C ARG A 516 22.27 -10.62 -21.43
N LEU A 517 21.30 -9.97 -20.81
CA LEU A 517 19.88 -10.17 -21.07
C LEU A 517 19.36 -9.15 -22.08
N ARG A 518 19.06 -9.58 -23.32
CA ARG A 518 18.56 -8.72 -24.42
C ARG A 518 19.43 -7.46 -24.62
N GLY A 519 20.76 -7.65 -24.67
CA GLY A 519 21.72 -6.55 -24.84
C GLY A 519 22.04 -5.77 -23.56
N ALA A 520 21.24 -5.90 -22.50
CA ALA A 520 21.51 -5.28 -21.21
C ALA A 520 22.34 -6.19 -20.30
N LEU A 521 23.37 -5.63 -19.66
CA LEU A 521 24.15 -6.31 -18.63
C LEU A 521 23.33 -6.40 -17.34
N LEU A 522 23.14 -7.63 -16.85
CA LEU A 522 22.44 -7.97 -15.62
C LEU A 522 23.45 -8.53 -14.61
N PRO A 523 23.69 -7.85 -13.47
CA PRO A 523 24.58 -8.38 -12.44
C PRO A 523 23.98 -9.65 -11.82
N LEU A 524 24.80 -10.69 -11.66
CA LEU A 524 24.39 -11.97 -11.11
C LEU A 524 24.86 -12.15 -9.66
N VAL A 525 23.96 -12.68 -8.85
CA VAL A 525 24.21 -13.10 -7.47
C VAL A 525 23.93 -14.59 -7.37
N ARG A 526 24.91 -15.38 -6.94
CA ARG A 526 24.72 -16.80 -6.68
C ARG A 526 24.11 -17.01 -5.30
N LEU A 527 22.98 -17.71 -5.22
CA LEU A 527 22.25 -17.89 -3.96
C LEU A 527 23.07 -18.71 -2.94
N ASP A 528 23.81 -19.71 -3.40
CA ASP A 528 24.67 -20.52 -2.54
C ASP A 528 25.83 -19.71 -1.94
N GLU A 529 26.45 -18.84 -2.74
CA GLU A 529 27.48 -17.91 -2.24
C GLU A 529 26.89 -16.89 -1.25
N ALA A 530 25.71 -16.33 -1.56
CA ALA A 530 25.04 -15.34 -0.73
C ALA A 530 24.60 -15.89 0.64
N LEU A 531 24.22 -17.18 0.69
CA LEU A 531 23.82 -17.87 1.92
C LEU A 531 24.96 -18.64 2.59
N GLY A 532 26.14 -18.72 1.97
CA GLY A 532 27.28 -19.48 2.49
C GLY A 532 27.06 -21.00 2.52
N LEU A 533 26.27 -21.52 1.56
CA LEU A 533 25.94 -22.94 1.48
C LEU A 533 27.13 -23.75 0.97
N LYS A 534 27.36 -24.92 1.59
CA LYS A 534 28.33 -25.90 1.10
C LYS A 534 27.58 -26.99 0.36
N ARG A 535 27.93 -27.22 -0.91
CA ARG A 535 27.37 -28.35 -1.65
C ARG A 535 27.83 -29.68 -1.05
N PRO A 536 26.96 -30.71 -1.03
CA PRO A 536 27.34 -32.05 -0.62
C PRO A 536 28.52 -32.57 -1.45
N ALA A 537 29.49 -33.23 -0.80
CA ALA A 537 30.65 -33.77 -1.49
C ALA A 537 30.22 -34.88 -2.48
N GLY A 538 30.44 -34.66 -3.77
CA GLY A 538 30.12 -35.62 -4.84
C GLY A 538 28.98 -35.21 -5.78
N GLU A 539 28.30 -34.08 -5.53
CA GLU A 539 27.38 -33.50 -6.51
C GLU A 539 28.13 -32.61 -7.51
N GLU A 540 28.04 -32.93 -8.80
CA GLU A 540 28.55 -32.10 -9.89
C GLU A 540 27.78 -30.77 -9.97
N GLU A 541 28.37 -29.75 -10.59
CA GLU A 541 27.63 -28.52 -10.90
C GLU A 541 26.37 -28.85 -11.71
N PRO A 542 25.20 -28.26 -11.37
CA PRO A 542 23.98 -28.52 -12.09
C PRO A 542 24.17 -28.29 -13.59
N THR A 543 23.75 -29.25 -14.40
CA THR A 543 23.79 -29.16 -15.87
C THR A 543 22.89 -28.06 -16.43
N ARG A 544 22.03 -27.47 -15.58
CA ARG A 544 21.14 -26.37 -15.90
C ARG A 544 20.99 -25.47 -14.67
N LEU A 545 21.10 -24.17 -14.87
CA LEU A 545 20.79 -23.16 -13.86
C LEU A 545 19.60 -22.30 -14.28
N VAL A 546 18.99 -21.67 -13.29
CA VAL A 546 17.95 -20.67 -13.51
C VAL A 546 18.37 -19.35 -12.90
N ILE A 547 18.25 -18.28 -13.68
CA ILE A 547 18.42 -16.90 -13.23
C ILE A 547 17.03 -16.32 -13.00
N ALA A 548 16.71 -16.01 -11.76
CA ALA A 548 15.55 -15.20 -11.40
C ALA A 548 15.92 -13.72 -11.55
N VAL A 549 15.30 -13.01 -12.51
CA VAL A 549 15.52 -11.58 -12.71
C VAL A 549 14.64 -10.83 -11.72
N LEU A 550 15.27 -10.16 -10.76
CA LEU A 550 14.62 -9.50 -9.64
C LEU A 550 14.78 -7.98 -9.73
N GLU A 551 13.79 -7.24 -9.23
CA GLU A 551 13.86 -5.79 -9.07
C GLU A 551 13.82 -5.40 -7.60
N SER A 552 14.73 -4.52 -7.19
CA SER A 552 14.78 -3.94 -5.85
C SER A 552 15.28 -2.50 -5.93
N ASP A 553 14.56 -1.56 -5.30
CA ASP A 553 14.92 -0.13 -5.27
C ASP A 553 15.22 0.44 -6.69
N GLY A 554 14.44 0.03 -7.70
CA GLY A 554 14.58 0.42 -9.10
C GLY A 554 15.80 -0.16 -9.82
N ARG A 555 16.52 -1.10 -9.20
CA ARG A 555 17.68 -1.79 -9.78
C ARG A 555 17.35 -3.24 -10.05
N ARG A 556 17.79 -3.72 -11.23
CA ARG A 556 17.63 -5.11 -11.64
C ARG A 556 18.89 -5.93 -11.38
N PHE A 557 18.71 -7.15 -10.90
CA PHE A 557 19.78 -8.12 -10.75
C PHE A 557 19.25 -9.53 -10.96
N GLY A 558 20.13 -10.46 -11.33
CA GLY A 558 19.80 -11.86 -11.47
C GLY A 558 20.21 -12.64 -10.23
N LEU A 559 19.29 -13.37 -9.61
CA LEU A 559 19.61 -14.36 -8.59
C LEU A 559 19.71 -15.74 -9.24
N VAL A 560 20.88 -16.34 -9.16
CA VAL A 560 21.16 -17.66 -9.72
C VAL A 560 20.78 -18.73 -8.70
N VAL A 561 19.89 -19.62 -9.12
CA VAL A 561 19.42 -20.79 -8.35
C VAL A 561 19.61 -22.06 -9.17
N ASP A 562 19.66 -23.22 -8.51
CA ASP A 562 19.87 -24.48 -9.20
C ASP A 562 18.61 -24.86 -9.99
N ARG A 563 17.44 -24.82 -9.34
CA ARG A 563 16.16 -25.14 -9.98
C ARG A 563 15.03 -24.27 -9.45
N VAL A 564 14.02 -24.07 -10.29
CA VAL A 564 12.71 -23.54 -9.91
C VAL A 564 11.75 -24.73 -9.91
N LEU A 565 11.00 -24.89 -8.82
CA LEU A 565 10.08 -26.01 -8.64
C LEU A 565 8.66 -25.60 -9.06
N ASP A 566 7.96 -24.87 -8.18
CA ASP A 566 6.55 -24.53 -8.37
C ASP A 566 6.23 -23.12 -7.85
N THR A 567 5.06 -22.62 -8.25
CA THR A 567 4.43 -21.43 -7.68
C THR A 567 3.36 -21.85 -6.69
N GLU A 568 3.42 -21.33 -5.47
CA GLU A 568 2.42 -21.61 -4.43
C GLU A 568 2.14 -20.38 -3.55
N GLU A 569 0.93 -20.31 -3.01
CA GLU A 569 0.57 -19.31 -2.01
C GLU A 569 1.06 -19.79 -0.63
N ILE A 570 1.97 -19.03 -0.03
CA ILE A 570 2.61 -19.41 1.22
C ILE A 570 2.10 -18.55 2.37
N VAL A 571 1.89 -19.17 3.53
CA VAL A 571 1.61 -18.46 4.77
C VAL A 571 2.94 -18.09 5.43
N VAL A 572 3.22 -16.80 5.51
CA VAL A 572 4.43 -16.22 6.10
C VAL A 572 4.29 -16.20 7.61
N LYS A 573 5.17 -16.93 8.28
CA LYS A 573 5.36 -16.88 9.73
C LYS A 573 6.58 -16.00 10.04
N PRO A 574 6.43 -14.99 10.91
CA PRO A 574 7.56 -14.14 11.27
C PRO A 574 8.65 -14.97 11.98
N LEU A 575 9.91 -14.65 11.67
CA LEU A 575 11.06 -15.27 12.32
C LEU A 575 11.26 -14.70 13.73
N SER A 576 11.82 -15.51 14.63
CA SER A 576 12.25 -15.03 15.95
C SER A 576 13.35 -13.97 15.80
N GLY A 577 13.47 -13.06 16.78
CA GLY A 577 14.43 -11.94 16.71
C GLY A 577 15.88 -12.34 16.43
N VAL A 578 16.30 -13.52 16.93
CA VAL A 578 17.63 -14.09 16.67
C VAL A 578 17.83 -14.42 15.19
N LEU A 579 16.83 -15.04 14.55
CA LEU A 579 16.90 -15.41 13.14
C LEU A 579 16.76 -14.19 12.20
N LYS A 580 16.00 -13.16 12.61
CA LYS A 580 15.89 -11.90 11.85
C LYS A 580 17.25 -11.21 11.70
N SER A 581 18.17 -11.37 12.66
CA SER A 581 19.52 -10.79 12.60
C SER A 581 20.41 -11.35 11.49
N ILE A 582 20.05 -12.50 10.90
CA ILE A 582 20.77 -13.11 9.77
C ILE A 582 20.66 -12.22 8.52
N GLY A 583 19.56 -11.48 8.37
CA GLY A 583 19.38 -10.48 7.31
C GLY A 583 19.29 -11.06 5.90
N SER A 584 18.94 -12.34 5.75
CA SER A 584 18.75 -13.00 4.44
C SER A 584 17.34 -13.54 4.24
N TYR A 585 16.52 -13.53 5.28
CA TYR A 585 15.20 -14.15 5.29
C TYR A 585 14.15 -13.19 5.82
N ALA A 586 13.02 -13.08 5.11
CA ALA A 586 11.87 -12.26 5.51
C ALA A 586 10.94 -13.00 6.50
N GLY A 587 10.95 -14.34 6.46
CA GLY A 587 10.03 -15.17 7.20
C GLY A 587 10.34 -16.66 7.03
N ALA A 588 9.49 -17.51 7.60
CA ALA A 588 9.44 -18.93 7.30
C ALA A 588 8.02 -19.32 6.86
N THR A 589 7.90 -20.40 6.11
CA THR A 589 6.61 -20.98 5.73
C THR A 589 6.66 -22.50 5.82
N ILE A 590 5.51 -23.14 5.76
CA ILE A 590 5.36 -24.59 5.68
C ILE A 590 4.85 -24.88 4.28
N LEU A 591 5.64 -25.61 3.48
CA LEU A 591 5.28 -25.97 2.12
C LEU A 591 4.21 -27.07 2.12
N GLY A 592 3.59 -27.32 0.96
CA GLY A 592 2.60 -28.38 0.80
C GLY A 592 3.07 -29.78 1.22
N ASP A 593 4.38 -30.05 1.27
CA ASP A 593 4.92 -31.34 1.72
C ASP A 593 5.17 -31.42 3.24
N GLY A 594 4.78 -30.37 3.98
CA GLY A 594 4.96 -30.26 5.42
C GLY A 594 6.38 -29.83 5.85
N ARG A 595 7.30 -29.63 4.91
CA ARG A 595 8.64 -29.12 5.24
C ARG A 595 8.61 -27.63 5.49
N VAL A 596 9.44 -27.20 6.42
CA VAL A 596 9.67 -25.77 6.66
C VAL A 596 10.60 -25.23 5.59
N SER A 597 10.21 -24.11 4.98
CA SER A 597 11.01 -23.38 3.99
C SER A 597 11.22 -21.94 4.45
N LEU A 598 12.42 -21.41 4.23
CA LEU A 598 12.74 -20.02 4.55
C LEU A 598 12.37 -19.12 3.38
N ILE A 599 11.76 -17.97 3.69
CA ILE A 599 11.36 -16.99 2.69
C ILE A 599 12.51 -16.02 2.48
N LEU A 600 13.02 -15.93 1.26
CA LEU A 600 14.15 -15.07 0.91
C LEU A 600 13.75 -13.59 0.99
N ASP A 601 14.56 -12.80 1.68
CA ASP A 601 14.48 -11.35 1.61
C ASP A 601 15.33 -10.85 0.44
N VAL A 602 14.67 -10.67 -0.71
CA VAL A 602 15.29 -10.21 -1.95
C VAL A 602 15.99 -8.87 -1.78
N GLN A 603 15.40 -7.94 -1.01
CA GLN A 603 15.97 -6.61 -0.80
C GLN A 603 17.25 -6.69 0.03
N SER A 604 17.23 -7.47 1.11
CA SER A 604 18.42 -7.64 1.95
C SER A 604 19.52 -8.42 1.24
N LEU A 605 19.17 -9.43 0.44
CA LEU A 605 20.12 -10.15 -0.43
C LEU A 605 20.75 -9.21 -1.47
N ALA A 606 19.97 -8.33 -2.10
CA ALA A 606 20.50 -7.30 -2.98
C ALA A 606 21.48 -6.40 -2.22
N ARG A 607 21.08 -5.82 -1.07
CA ARG A 607 21.93 -4.89 -0.30
C ARG A 607 23.23 -5.52 0.22
N ARG A 608 23.18 -6.77 0.67
CA ARG A 608 24.35 -7.49 1.21
C ARG A 608 25.36 -7.82 0.12
N THR A 609 24.88 -8.22 -1.05
CA THR A 609 25.75 -8.62 -2.16
C THR A 609 26.28 -7.41 -2.94
N MET A 610 25.47 -6.36 -3.09
CA MET A 610 25.85 -5.11 -3.76
C MET A 610 26.85 -4.27 -2.95
N ARG A 611 26.96 -4.49 -1.64
CA ARG A 611 28.01 -3.86 -0.80
C ARG A 611 29.44 -4.32 -1.12
N SER A 612 29.62 -5.41 -1.86
CA SER A 612 30.94 -5.79 -2.37
C SER A 612 31.35 -4.82 -3.47
N GLU A 613 32.53 -4.20 -3.34
CA GLU A 613 33.00 -3.13 -4.25
C GLU A 613 32.97 -3.56 -5.73
N GLY A 614 33.06 -4.86 -6.04
CA GLY A 614 32.98 -5.39 -7.40
C GLY A 614 31.58 -5.30 -8.05
N LEU A 615 30.49 -5.57 -7.30
CA LEU A 615 29.13 -5.49 -7.86
C LEU A 615 28.60 -4.06 -7.94
N GLU A 616 29.01 -3.15 -7.06
CA GLU A 616 28.66 -1.72 -7.18
C GLU A 616 29.27 -1.12 -8.47
N HIS A 617 30.54 -1.42 -8.76
CA HIS A 617 31.19 -1.02 -10.01
C HIS A 617 30.61 -1.74 -11.23
N ALA A 618 30.29 -3.03 -11.14
CA ALA A 618 29.68 -3.77 -12.24
C ALA A 618 28.22 -3.35 -12.48
N SER A 619 27.47 -2.97 -11.44
CA SER A 619 26.12 -2.43 -11.56
C SER A 619 26.15 -1.02 -12.14
N ALA A 620 27.08 -0.16 -11.72
CA ALA A 620 27.27 1.16 -12.31
C ALA A 620 27.80 1.08 -13.75
N ALA A 621 28.73 0.17 -14.04
CA ALA A 621 29.23 -0.11 -15.39
C ALA A 621 28.17 -0.77 -16.26
N ALA A 622 27.36 -1.68 -15.71
CA ALA A 622 26.19 -2.25 -16.38
C ALA A 622 25.14 -1.19 -16.62
N GLN A 623 24.88 -0.27 -15.70
CA GLN A 623 23.94 0.84 -15.90
C GLN A 623 24.48 1.86 -16.89
N ALA A 624 25.78 2.16 -16.89
CA ALA A 624 26.42 3.05 -17.85
C ALA A 624 26.51 2.40 -19.24
N ALA A 625 26.83 1.10 -19.32
CA ALA A 625 26.78 0.31 -20.53
C ALA A 625 25.34 0.18 -21.02
N ASN A 626 24.38 -0.14 -20.15
CA ASN A 626 22.97 -0.20 -20.49
C ASN A 626 22.41 1.17 -20.84
N ALA A 627 22.90 2.27 -20.28
CA ALA A 627 22.53 3.62 -20.71
C ALA A 627 23.18 3.97 -22.06
N ALA A 628 24.38 3.45 -22.33
CA ALA A 628 25.04 3.57 -23.63
C ALA A 628 24.40 2.66 -24.71
N THR A 629 23.85 1.49 -24.32
CA THR A 629 23.18 0.52 -25.22
C THR A 629 21.66 0.78 -25.33
N ALA A 630 21.02 1.31 -24.29
CA ALA A 630 19.62 1.77 -24.32
C ALA A 630 19.44 3.03 -25.16
N GLY A 631 20.54 3.62 -25.64
CA GLY A 631 20.52 4.62 -26.68
C GLY A 631 20.08 4.09 -28.05
N ASP A 632 19.90 2.78 -28.26
CA ASP A 632 19.85 2.27 -29.64
C ASP A 632 18.93 1.10 -29.97
N GLU A 633 18.04 0.64 -29.08
CA GLU A 633 16.91 -0.24 -29.49
C GLU A 633 15.70 0.62 -29.87
N GLN A 634 15.57 0.93 -31.16
CA GLN A 634 14.41 1.65 -31.67
C GLN A 634 13.35 0.65 -32.12
N ARG A 635 12.13 0.78 -31.57
CA ARG A 635 10.96 0.06 -32.10
C ARG A 635 10.50 0.77 -33.38
N LEU A 636 10.40 0.02 -34.47
CA LEU A 636 10.04 0.51 -35.80
C LEU A 636 8.74 -0.17 -36.27
N LEU A 637 7.80 0.61 -36.78
CA LEU A 637 6.65 0.17 -37.55
C LEU A 637 7.06 0.03 -39.01
N VAL A 638 6.98 -1.18 -39.57
CA VAL A 638 7.26 -1.47 -40.97
C VAL A 638 5.96 -1.39 -41.77
N VAL A 639 5.95 -0.55 -42.81
CA VAL A 639 4.83 -0.32 -43.73
C VAL A 639 5.23 -0.62 -45.17
N GLY A 640 4.27 -1.03 -45.99
CA GLY A 640 4.45 -1.28 -47.42
C GLY A 640 3.96 -0.11 -48.28
N LEU A 641 4.61 0.12 -49.42
CA LEU A 641 4.29 1.18 -50.40
C LEU A 641 4.09 0.66 -51.83
N GLY A 642 3.63 -0.59 -51.97
CA GLY A 642 3.50 -1.25 -53.27
C GLY A 642 4.88 -1.57 -53.89
N GLY A 643 4.88 -2.38 -54.95
CA GLY A 643 6.13 -2.72 -55.68
C GLY A 643 7.22 -3.40 -54.84
N ASN A 644 6.85 -4.06 -53.73
CA ASN A 644 7.76 -4.72 -52.78
C ASN A 644 8.69 -3.76 -51.98
N ARG A 645 8.38 -2.45 -51.97
CA ARG A 645 9.09 -1.45 -51.14
C ARG A 645 8.58 -1.46 -49.71
N ARG A 646 9.51 -1.33 -48.75
CA ARG A 646 9.23 -1.28 -47.32
C ARG A 646 9.85 -0.04 -46.70
N VAL A 647 9.08 0.61 -45.84
CA VAL A 647 9.51 1.78 -45.09
C VAL A 647 9.31 1.52 -43.60
N ALA A 648 10.26 1.95 -42.77
CA ALA A 648 10.21 1.86 -41.33
C ALA A 648 9.99 3.26 -40.73
N ILE A 649 9.04 3.34 -39.80
CA ILE A 649 8.65 4.54 -39.07
C ILE A 649 8.90 4.29 -37.59
N PRO A 650 9.62 5.13 -36.85
CA PRO A 650 9.77 4.96 -35.41
C PRO A 650 8.42 4.88 -34.69
N LEU A 651 8.22 3.85 -33.87
CA LEU A 651 6.95 3.63 -33.20
C LEU A 651 6.66 4.75 -32.18
N GLU A 652 7.70 5.40 -31.65
CA GLU A 652 7.58 6.52 -30.71
C GLU A 652 6.87 7.74 -31.28
N VAL A 653 6.94 7.94 -32.61
CA VAL A 653 6.23 9.01 -33.31
C VAL A 653 4.87 8.55 -33.84
N VAL A 654 4.40 7.35 -33.48
CA VAL A 654 3.06 6.88 -33.82
C VAL A 654 2.15 7.12 -32.63
N THR A 655 1.18 8.03 -32.76
CA THR A 655 0.15 8.20 -31.75
C THR A 655 -0.89 7.07 -31.85
N ARG A 656 -1.27 6.70 -33.07
CA ARG A 656 -2.14 5.55 -33.33
C ARG A 656 -2.16 5.14 -34.82
N LEU A 657 -2.67 3.94 -35.08
CA LEU A 657 -2.95 3.42 -36.41
C LEU A 657 -4.46 3.50 -36.67
N GLU A 658 -4.86 3.98 -37.83
CA GLU A 658 -6.27 4.15 -38.22
C GLU A 658 -6.50 3.67 -39.64
N GLU A 659 -7.76 3.43 -39.96
CA GLU A 659 -8.18 3.04 -41.29
C GLU A 659 -9.16 4.07 -41.85
N PHE A 660 -8.78 4.72 -42.95
CA PHE A 660 -9.54 5.81 -43.57
C PHE A 660 -10.28 5.29 -44.81
N LYS A 661 -11.61 5.34 -44.79
CA LYS A 661 -12.41 5.06 -45.99
C LYS A 661 -12.16 6.11 -47.05
N VAL A 662 -11.84 5.68 -48.28
CA VAL A 662 -11.53 6.60 -49.39
C VAL A 662 -12.67 7.56 -49.68
N ALA A 663 -13.92 7.10 -49.51
CA ALA A 663 -15.12 7.92 -49.67
C ALA A 663 -15.21 9.11 -48.69
N ASN A 664 -14.49 9.07 -47.57
CA ASN A 664 -14.49 10.13 -46.54
C ASN A 664 -13.30 11.10 -46.69
N ILE A 665 -12.41 10.86 -47.64
CA ILE A 665 -11.27 11.72 -47.91
C ILE A 665 -11.74 12.88 -48.81
N GLU A 666 -11.64 14.09 -48.29
CA GLU A 666 -11.98 15.32 -48.98
C GLU A 666 -10.70 16.06 -49.41
N ARG A 667 -10.79 16.92 -50.43
CA ARG A 667 -9.66 17.74 -50.88
C ARG A 667 -9.90 19.21 -50.55
N VAL A 668 -8.97 19.81 -49.82
CA VAL A 668 -8.94 21.24 -49.49
C VAL A 668 -7.66 21.84 -50.07
N GLY A 669 -7.80 22.64 -51.13
CA GLY A 669 -6.66 23.18 -51.88
C GLY A 669 -5.85 22.07 -52.55
N ARG A 670 -4.55 21.96 -52.19
CA ARG A 670 -3.65 20.89 -52.68
C ARG A 670 -3.50 19.73 -51.69
N ARG A 671 -4.29 19.69 -50.61
CA ARG A 671 -4.14 18.71 -49.52
C ARG A 671 -5.36 17.82 -49.44
N GLU A 672 -5.12 16.55 -49.11
CA GLU A 672 -6.17 15.62 -48.72
C GLU A 672 -6.42 15.76 -47.23
N VAL A 673 -7.67 15.72 -46.83
CA VAL A 673 -8.11 15.84 -45.43
C VAL A 673 -9.24 14.85 -45.17
N VAL A 674 -9.42 14.46 -43.91
CA VAL A 674 -10.57 13.68 -43.47
C VAL A 674 -11.15 14.28 -42.21
N ARG A 675 -12.47 14.23 -42.07
CA ARG A 675 -13.12 14.59 -40.80
C ARG A 675 -12.88 13.48 -39.79
N TYR A 676 -12.15 13.79 -38.72
CA TYR A 676 -11.74 12.81 -37.73
C TYR A 676 -11.92 13.37 -36.31
N ARG A 677 -12.71 12.69 -35.47
CA ARG A 677 -13.16 13.13 -34.13
C ARG A 677 -13.68 14.58 -34.05
N GLY A 678 -14.34 15.06 -35.11
CA GLY A 678 -14.88 16.42 -35.15
C GLY A 678 -13.88 17.49 -35.59
N GLU A 679 -12.63 17.13 -35.92
CA GLU A 679 -11.61 18.02 -36.46
C GLU A 679 -11.24 17.64 -37.90
N ILE A 680 -10.59 18.56 -38.62
CA ILE A 680 -10.05 18.33 -39.97
C ILE A 680 -8.63 17.77 -39.81
N LEU A 681 -8.43 16.52 -40.19
CA LEU A 681 -7.13 15.84 -40.14
C LEU A 681 -6.46 15.89 -41.52
N PRO A 682 -5.34 16.61 -41.71
CA PRO A 682 -4.58 16.57 -42.94
C PRO A 682 -3.92 15.21 -43.16
N LEU A 683 -3.98 14.75 -44.41
CA LEU A 683 -3.44 13.49 -44.87
C LEU A 683 -2.28 13.74 -45.85
N VAL A 684 -1.23 12.95 -45.72
CA VAL A 684 -0.18 12.82 -46.74
C VAL A 684 -0.07 11.35 -47.14
N ARG A 685 -0.07 11.08 -48.44
CA ARG A 685 0.20 9.74 -48.96
C ARG A 685 1.71 9.54 -49.04
N LEU A 686 2.19 8.51 -48.35
CA LEU A 686 3.62 8.27 -48.22
C LEU A 686 4.27 7.91 -49.57
N SER A 687 3.53 7.22 -50.44
CA SER A 687 3.93 6.90 -51.81
C SER A 687 4.18 8.15 -52.66
N ASP A 688 3.29 9.16 -52.58
CA ASP A 688 3.44 10.43 -53.29
C ASP A 688 4.57 11.30 -52.73
N HIS A 689 4.83 11.20 -51.43
CA HIS A 689 5.89 11.95 -50.75
C HIS A 689 7.29 11.45 -51.09
N LEU A 690 7.48 10.13 -51.16
CA LEU A 690 8.80 9.51 -51.38
C LEU A 690 9.14 9.27 -52.85
N ALA A 691 8.15 9.11 -53.72
CA ALA A 691 8.38 8.82 -55.13
C ALA A 691 7.62 9.84 -55.97
N GLY A 692 8.31 10.89 -56.42
CA GLY A 692 7.77 11.83 -57.39
C GLY A 692 7.10 11.09 -58.56
N SER A 693 5.77 11.07 -58.53
CA SER A 693 4.86 10.72 -59.63
C SER A 693 5.20 9.46 -60.45
N TYR A 694 5.39 8.30 -59.81
CA TYR A 694 5.38 7.00 -60.50
C TYR A 694 4.25 6.08 -59.97
N ARG A 695 2.99 6.51 -60.11
CA ARG A 695 1.88 5.57 -60.16
C ARG A 695 1.83 4.98 -61.57
N GLY A 696 2.45 3.82 -61.74
CA GLY A 696 2.19 2.96 -62.89
C GLY A 696 0.70 2.64 -62.97
N TYR A 697 0.20 2.56 -64.20
CA TYR A 697 -1.20 2.40 -64.57
C TYR A 697 -1.95 1.29 -63.80
N GLU A 698 -3.20 1.59 -63.44
CA GLU A 698 -4.32 0.65 -63.21
C GLU A 698 -4.27 -0.33 -62.03
N GLU A 699 -4.29 0.18 -60.80
CA GLU A 699 -4.82 -0.58 -59.65
C GLU A 699 -6.04 0.15 -59.07
N ALA A 700 -7.13 -0.60 -58.85
CA ALA A 700 -8.33 -0.07 -58.21
C ALA A 700 -7.98 0.43 -56.80
N GLU A 701 -8.36 1.66 -56.47
CA GLU A 701 -8.11 2.16 -55.11
C GLU A 701 -8.88 1.29 -54.10
N PRO A 702 -8.22 0.82 -53.02
CA PRO A 702 -8.87 0.02 -51.99
C PRO A 702 -9.97 0.85 -51.31
N GLU A 703 -10.99 0.17 -50.76
CA GLU A 703 -12.14 0.82 -50.11
C GLU A 703 -11.69 1.65 -48.88
N SER A 704 -10.60 1.22 -48.26
CA SER A 704 -9.98 1.84 -47.10
C SER A 704 -8.46 1.89 -47.23
N LEU A 705 -7.86 2.89 -46.60
CA LEU A 705 -6.42 3.11 -46.58
C LEU A 705 -5.92 3.16 -45.13
N PRO A 706 -4.93 2.34 -44.75
CA PRO A 706 -4.31 2.44 -43.45
C PRO A 706 -3.51 3.75 -43.32
N GLY A 707 -3.57 4.36 -42.15
CA GLY A 707 -2.88 5.61 -41.87
C GLY A 707 -2.27 5.65 -40.48
N VAL A 708 -1.04 6.14 -40.44
CA VAL A 708 -0.25 6.35 -39.23
C VAL A 708 -0.50 7.78 -38.75
N VAL A 709 -1.17 7.93 -37.60
CA VAL A 709 -1.56 9.23 -37.07
C VAL A 709 -0.50 9.70 -36.09
N TYR A 710 -0.01 10.91 -36.33
CA TYR A 710 0.86 11.65 -35.41
C TYR A 710 0.10 12.84 -34.82
N SER A 711 0.11 12.93 -33.50
CA SER A 711 -0.48 14.04 -32.75
C SER A 711 0.56 14.66 -31.83
N ALA A 712 0.75 15.98 -31.93
CA ALA A 712 1.59 16.72 -31.00
C ALA A 712 1.04 18.13 -30.80
N ARG A 713 1.04 18.60 -29.55
CA ARG A 713 0.65 19.99 -29.18
C ARG A 713 -0.72 20.41 -29.71
N GLY A 714 -1.70 19.50 -29.70
CA GLY A 714 -3.08 19.77 -30.14
C GLY A 714 -3.28 19.79 -31.66
N ARG A 715 -2.27 19.41 -32.46
CA ARG A 715 -2.40 19.21 -33.91
C ARG A 715 -2.18 17.75 -34.25
N SER A 716 -2.88 17.29 -35.27
CA SER A 716 -2.77 15.91 -35.76
C SER A 716 -2.59 15.89 -37.27
N VAL A 717 -1.82 14.93 -37.77
CA VAL A 717 -1.61 14.62 -39.18
C VAL A 717 -1.65 13.11 -39.35
N ALA A 718 -2.12 12.59 -40.49
CA ALA A 718 -1.97 11.18 -40.82
C ALA A 718 -1.11 10.96 -42.06
N ILE A 719 -0.20 9.99 -41.96
CA ILE A 719 0.61 9.46 -43.06
C ILE A 719 -0.09 8.20 -43.56
N VAL A 720 -0.67 8.28 -44.76
CA VAL A 720 -1.38 7.17 -45.40
C VAL A 720 -0.38 6.26 -46.09
N VAL A 721 -0.49 4.96 -45.84
CA VAL A 721 0.38 3.90 -46.36
C VAL A 721 -0.46 2.86 -47.10
N ASP A 722 0.16 1.98 -47.87
CA ASP A 722 -0.60 0.97 -48.64
C ASP A 722 -0.96 -0.22 -47.74
N GLU A 723 -0.03 -0.66 -46.89
CA GLU A 723 -0.27 -1.71 -45.89
C GLU A 723 0.60 -1.52 -44.64
N ILE A 724 0.12 -2.01 -43.50
CA ILE A 724 0.92 -2.17 -42.28
C ILE A 724 1.45 -3.60 -42.27
N VAL A 725 2.76 -3.76 -42.23
CA VAL A 725 3.40 -5.08 -42.35
C VAL A 725 3.65 -5.69 -40.97
N ASP A 726 4.40 -4.98 -40.10
CA ASP A 726 4.71 -5.46 -38.75
C ASP A 726 5.34 -4.38 -37.86
N ILE A 727 5.50 -4.65 -36.56
CA ILE A 727 6.31 -3.87 -35.61
C ILE A 727 7.53 -4.70 -35.22
N VAL A 728 8.72 -4.11 -35.36
CA VAL A 728 9.99 -4.78 -35.08
C VAL A 728 10.84 -3.96 -34.12
N SER A 729 11.60 -4.63 -33.26
CA SER A 729 12.69 -4.01 -32.49
C SER A 729 14.00 -4.22 -33.24
N GLN A 730 14.75 -3.15 -33.50
CA GLN A 730 16.06 -3.26 -34.15
C GLN A 730 17.08 -2.32 -33.48
N GLN A 731 18.33 -2.77 -33.44
CA GLN A 731 19.48 -1.95 -33.06
C GLN A 731 19.84 -0.98 -34.19
N SER A 732 20.11 0.30 -33.91
CA SER A 732 20.38 1.30 -34.94
C SER A 732 21.70 1.05 -35.70
N ALA A 733 21.61 0.20 -36.72
CA ALA A 733 22.61 0.09 -37.77
C ALA A 733 21.90 0.44 -39.09
N HIS A 734 22.01 1.71 -39.51
CA HIS A 734 21.53 2.17 -40.80
C HIS A 734 22.70 2.62 -41.68
N SER A 735 22.55 2.47 -42.99
CA SER A 735 23.44 3.11 -43.97
C SER A 735 22.98 4.56 -44.20
N ASP A 736 23.92 5.50 -44.31
CA ASP A 736 23.61 6.86 -44.76
C ASP A 736 23.17 6.82 -46.23
N ILE A 737 21.87 7.03 -46.47
CA ILE A 737 21.33 7.29 -47.81
C ILE A 737 20.69 8.66 -47.73
N ASP A 738 21.26 9.61 -48.46
CA ASP A 738 20.81 11.00 -48.51
C ASP A 738 19.86 11.14 -49.73
N ASP A 739 18.59 10.75 -49.55
CA ASP A 739 17.54 10.87 -50.56
C ASP A 739 16.32 11.62 -49.98
N ALA A 740 15.59 12.34 -50.82
CA ALA A 740 14.55 13.28 -50.41
C ALA A 740 13.42 12.59 -49.64
N GLY A 741 13.41 12.75 -48.31
CA GLY A 741 12.38 12.21 -47.42
C GLY A 741 12.76 10.93 -46.68
N LEU A 742 14.01 10.43 -46.81
CA LEU A 742 14.52 9.27 -46.10
C LEU A 742 15.74 9.65 -45.24
N VAL A 743 15.91 8.99 -44.10
CA VAL A 743 17.06 9.18 -43.20
C VAL A 743 18.15 8.13 -43.46
N GLY A 744 17.80 6.99 -44.06
CA GLY A 744 18.74 5.92 -44.36
C GLY A 744 18.04 4.62 -44.75
N SER A 745 18.76 3.50 -44.69
CA SER A 745 18.18 2.16 -44.84
C SER A 745 18.75 1.18 -43.83
N ALA A 746 17.95 0.20 -43.43
CA ALA A 746 18.33 -0.87 -42.51
C ALA A 746 17.85 -2.24 -43.04
N VAL A 747 18.56 -3.31 -42.69
CA VAL A 747 18.12 -4.67 -43.03
C VAL A 747 17.21 -5.18 -41.92
N ILE A 748 15.92 -5.30 -42.19
CA ILE A 748 14.90 -5.80 -41.26
C ILE A 748 14.41 -7.15 -41.77
N ARG A 749 14.63 -8.21 -40.97
CA ARG A 749 14.23 -9.60 -41.31
C ARG A 749 14.68 -10.02 -42.71
N ASP A 750 15.99 -9.89 -42.97
CA ASP A 750 16.64 -10.24 -44.23
C ASP A 750 16.14 -9.48 -45.47
N ARG A 751 15.45 -8.35 -45.28
CA ARG A 751 15.02 -7.45 -46.36
C ARG A 751 15.45 -6.01 -46.08
N VAL A 752 15.94 -5.33 -47.11
CA VAL A 752 16.28 -3.90 -47.04
C VAL A 752 14.99 -3.11 -46.84
N THR A 753 14.97 -2.27 -45.81
CA THR A 753 13.85 -1.40 -45.44
C THR A 753 14.36 0.03 -45.31
N GLU A 754 13.68 0.96 -45.96
CA GLU A 754 14.03 2.40 -45.97
C GLU A 754 13.56 3.05 -44.65
N LEU A 755 14.32 3.99 -44.07
CA LEU A 755 13.95 4.70 -42.84
C LEU A 755 13.34 6.06 -43.19
N LEU A 756 12.11 6.31 -42.76
CA LEU A 756 11.38 7.53 -43.10
C LEU A 756 11.90 8.75 -42.34
N ASP A 757 12.13 9.87 -43.03
CA ASP A 757 12.17 11.19 -42.37
C ASP A 757 10.75 11.62 -42.05
N VAL A 758 10.29 11.23 -40.85
CA VAL A 758 8.93 11.50 -40.36
C VAL A 758 8.66 12.99 -40.27
N ARG A 759 9.68 13.81 -39.97
CA ARG A 759 9.52 15.27 -39.90
C ARG A 759 9.21 15.83 -41.28
N SER A 760 9.90 15.37 -42.32
CA SER A 760 9.63 15.77 -43.71
C SER A 760 8.19 15.39 -44.13
N ALA A 761 7.74 14.19 -43.78
CA ALA A 761 6.42 13.69 -44.12
C ALA A 761 5.31 14.50 -43.42
N ILE A 762 5.48 14.81 -42.12
CA ILE A 762 4.53 15.65 -41.38
C ILE A 762 4.46 17.05 -41.98
N LEU A 763 5.60 17.65 -42.33
CA LEU A 763 5.66 18.98 -42.95
C LEU A 763 5.07 19.00 -44.37
N ALA A 764 5.09 17.88 -45.09
CA ALA A 764 4.41 17.76 -46.37
C ALA A 764 2.88 17.80 -46.22
N ALA A 765 2.33 17.20 -45.15
CA ALA A 765 0.90 17.27 -44.84
C ALA A 765 0.49 18.65 -44.26
N ASP A 766 1.27 19.16 -43.31
CA ASP A 766 1.07 20.46 -42.68
C ASP A 766 2.42 21.20 -42.49
N PRO A 767 2.79 22.11 -43.40
CA PRO A 767 4.03 22.90 -43.34
C PRO A 767 4.18 23.73 -42.06
N ASN A 768 3.07 24.06 -41.41
CA ASN A 768 3.07 24.88 -40.20
C ASN A 768 3.06 24.04 -38.92
N PHE A 769 3.09 22.71 -39.00
CA PHE A 769 2.93 21.80 -37.87
C PHE A 769 3.93 22.07 -36.73
N PHE A 770 5.19 22.34 -37.07
CA PHE A 770 6.28 22.59 -36.10
C PHE A 770 6.62 24.08 -35.87
N SER A 771 5.97 25.01 -36.56
CA SER A 771 6.28 26.44 -36.44
C SER A 771 5.78 27.02 -35.11
N ALA A 772 6.62 27.77 -34.40
CA ALA A 772 6.24 28.51 -33.19
C ALA A 772 5.26 29.68 -33.50
N GLU A 773 5.23 30.14 -34.75
CA GLU A 773 4.41 31.27 -35.23
C GLU A 773 2.93 30.91 -35.47
N ALA A 774 2.60 29.64 -35.73
CA ALA A 774 1.20 29.17 -35.75
C ALA A 774 0.47 29.42 -34.42
N ARG A 775 1.23 29.55 -33.33
CA ARG A 775 0.76 29.89 -31.98
C ARG A 775 0.27 31.34 -31.88
N ALA A 776 0.81 32.25 -32.70
CA ALA A 776 0.38 33.65 -32.76
C ALA A 776 -0.83 33.83 -33.71
N GLU A 777 -0.88 33.12 -34.83
CA GLU A 777 -1.98 33.24 -35.79
C GLU A 777 -3.29 32.63 -35.29
N LEU A 778 -3.27 31.47 -34.60
CA LEU A 778 -4.49 30.90 -34.01
C LEU A 778 -4.99 31.71 -32.81
N ALA A 779 -4.09 32.25 -31.98
CA ALA A 779 -4.46 33.14 -30.87
C ALA A 779 -5.00 34.48 -31.37
N ALA A 780 -4.44 35.03 -32.45
CA ALA A 780 -4.94 36.26 -33.08
C ALA A 780 -6.29 36.05 -33.80
N ALA A 781 -6.49 34.90 -34.47
CA ALA A 781 -7.74 34.59 -35.16
C ALA A 781 -8.91 34.34 -34.18
N ALA A 782 -8.67 33.65 -33.06
CA ALA A 782 -9.68 33.45 -32.02
C ALA A 782 -10.11 34.78 -31.36
N THR A 783 -9.18 35.72 -31.21
CA THR A 783 -9.47 37.04 -30.64
C THR A 783 -10.19 37.97 -31.62
N THR A 784 -10.11 37.72 -32.93
CA THR A 784 -10.70 38.58 -33.97
C THR A 784 -12.07 38.11 -34.46
N LEU A 785 -12.46 36.85 -34.25
CA LEU A 785 -13.74 36.29 -34.72
C LEU A 785 -14.83 36.11 -33.65
N GLY A 786 -14.56 36.42 -32.37
CA GLY A 786 -15.61 36.52 -31.35
C GLY A 786 -16.56 35.32 -31.25
N ILE A 787 -16.01 34.10 -31.30
CA ILE A 787 -16.69 32.88 -30.84
C ILE A 787 -15.94 32.38 -29.62
#